data_AF-A0A9D7UQY9-F1
#
_entry.id   AF-A0A9D7UQY9-F1
#
_cell.length_a   1.000
_cell.length_b   1.000
_cell.length_c   1.000
_cell.angle_alpha   90.00
_cell.angle_beta   90.00
_cell.angle_gamma   90.00
#
_symmetry.space_group_name_H-M   'P 1'
#
loop_
_entity.id
_entity.type
_entity.pdbx_description
1 polymer ?
#
loop_
_entity_poly.entity_id
_entity_poly.type
_entity_poly.pdbx_seq_one_letter_code
_entity_poly.pdbx_strand_id
1 'polypeptide(L)'
;MTSTAAVRVQAAPSSERVLRANLAAIARLCPDTAERIERASARGDVEFAAAGDGALTARAGGRLLASAKRPLEEAERLASSVDVREAAGVVVMGFGVGHHVGAMARRLGREGLLVVFEPDVGLLRAALERVDCSEWMRETNFALLTEPDDGAALSGALQGLEALLAMGVEIVEHAPSRDRLGEGGAAFGRTLARVMSAVRTNVVTTMMQTETTVRNTLMNLDRYVSGDGVAELAGLFAGRAAVVVSAGPSLARNVALLARPGVRERVVIVAVQTALKPLLSAGVRPHFVTALDHHEISRRFYEGLTERDVAGVTLIAEPKANPAILDAFPGMIRCPGDTTLNLLLGEPVDGTERHGTAPCGATVARLAYYIARLLGCDPVALVGQDLGFTDGQYYAGGAAIHEVWGAELNEFRTLEMFEWERIVRSRSILRRAADHLGRPIYTDEQMATYLAQFERDFKADEARGLRTVDATEGGVRKAYTSSASLGEFLDEHAAPGRPELPAIPAARRGRDERAIRAAEERVRAVRGDVWKIARLSRDASPILGRMLEVQRDQRRVGELIDRVYAMRDEAVSLQPAYELTHRFNQTGAFNRARTDRGLRLEESLEPVERQARQIERDRKNLEWLAAAGDAFGSLLDDAVKALRGGPKKTRDEAPVDAVAATRSESRRVSGAAAVIVARSDELPALARTVRGENLLRATLRRLSAMRTVRRAVILTDDATGVRALLAGAAPGIDVTVEPCDGAALRARMALTRAGRLWSPACWRGGLGGLTIYDEAMAPEAAAPAMERLNIDAALVVGGGWALVDPALCDEVMERHLEQPDRRRIAFSQAAPGLCGCVVDRHVMGDLAQSAARAGAFASLGGLLGYLPIRPKADAIAMPVCVQVDPAARDVGLRLIGDTSAGAALLERIGQRLGDGVWSADAAGAARAAREAASVLTPREAIVELTTSRVLDGARRRWAAGGAEREPGALMTEESFRRALGPLCAAREDVVVTFAGAGDPILHPRLPAFVALARESGGRELEFEVLQERIHPAQSRIDMLSEKTPAEYVAFDLLAL
;
A
#
# COMPACT_ATOMS: atom_id res chain seq x y z
N MET A 1 -45.41 68.87 15.29
CA MET A 1 -44.09 68.22 15.38
C MET A 1 -43.84 67.49 14.08
N THR A 2 -43.20 68.14 13.13
CA THR A 2 -43.20 67.76 11.71
C THR A 2 -41.86 67.14 11.29
N SER A 3 -41.94 65.89 10.85
CA SER A 3 -41.19 65.26 9.75
C SER A 3 -39.66 65.47 9.70
N THR A 4 -38.90 64.50 10.22
CA THR A 4 -37.56 64.19 9.69
C THR A 4 -37.71 63.08 8.64
N ALA A 5 -37.62 63.52 7.39
CA ALA A 5 -37.67 62.68 6.20
C ALA A 5 -36.63 61.56 6.28
N ALA A 6 -37.10 60.30 6.23
CA ALA A 6 -36.28 59.19 5.82
C ALA A 6 -35.87 59.43 4.36
N VAL A 7 -34.59 59.74 4.14
CA VAL A 7 -33.99 59.69 2.81
C VAL A 7 -34.09 58.22 2.35
N ARG A 8 -35.13 57.89 1.59
CA ARG A 8 -35.17 56.69 0.75
C ARG A 8 -34.07 56.87 -0.28
N VAL A 9 -32.89 56.34 0.02
CA VAL A 9 -31.87 56.16 -1.01
C VAL A 9 -32.39 55.09 -1.98
N GLN A 10 -32.54 55.44 -3.25
CA GLN A 10 -32.95 54.53 -4.31
C GLN A 10 -32.08 53.28 -4.29
N ALA A 11 -32.69 52.10 -4.14
CA ALA A 11 -32.01 50.82 -4.33
C ALA A 11 -31.42 50.78 -5.74
N ALA A 12 -30.17 50.31 -5.89
CA ALA A 12 -29.59 50.09 -7.20
C ALA A 12 -30.52 49.17 -8.01
N PRO A 13 -30.95 49.57 -9.22
CA PRO A 13 -31.82 48.74 -10.05
C PRO A 13 -31.08 47.46 -10.44
N SER A 14 -31.81 46.35 -10.58
CA SER A 14 -31.24 45.14 -11.17
C SER A 14 -30.75 45.42 -12.59
N SER A 15 -29.61 44.84 -12.94
CA SER A 15 -28.97 45.01 -14.24
C SER A 15 -28.62 43.65 -14.83
N GLU A 16 -29.31 43.30 -15.92
CA GLU A 16 -29.03 42.11 -16.72
C GLU A 16 -27.57 42.10 -17.24
N ARG A 17 -27.02 43.27 -17.55
CA ARG A 17 -25.62 43.41 -17.99
C ARG A 17 -24.65 43.02 -16.88
N VAL A 18 -24.88 43.48 -15.65
CA VAL A 18 -24.03 43.16 -14.48
C VAL A 18 -24.10 41.67 -14.16
N LEU A 19 -25.31 41.11 -14.18
CA LEU A 19 -25.51 39.68 -13.98
C LEU A 19 -24.72 38.84 -14.99
N ARG A 20 -24.83 39.13 -16.29
CA ARG A 20 -24.10 38.37 -17.33
C ARG A 20 -22.59 38.45 -17.15
N ALA A 21 -22.07 39.62 -16.79
CA ALA A 21 -20.63 39.78 -16.52
C ALA A 21 -20.18 38.92 -15.33
N ASN A 22 -20.97 38.88 -14.26
CA ASN A 22 -20.72 38.04 -13.08
C ASN A 22 -20.80 36.54 -13.41
N LEU A 23 -21.84 36.11 -14.12
CA LEU A 23 -22.04 34.70 -14.50
C LEU A 23 -20.89 34.20 -15.39
N ALA A 24 -20.44 35.02 -16.35
CA ALA A 24 -19.30 34.69 -17.19
C ALA A 24 -18.00 34.50 -16.37
N ALA A 25 -17.80 35.28 -15.31
CA ALA A 25 -16.66 35.11 -14.42
C ALA A 25 -16.75 33.82 -13.59
N ILE A 26 -17.95 33.50 -13.04
CA ILE A 26 -18.21 32.27 -12.29
C ILE A 26 -18.02 31.02 -13.16
N ALA A 27 -18.49 31.07 -14.41
CA ALA A 27 -18.47 29.93 -15.33
C ALA A 27 -17.06 29.42 -15.68
N ARG A 28 -16.00 30.21 -15.42
CA ARG A 28 -14.60 29.80 -15.65
C ARG A 28 -14.19 28.58 -14.82
N LEU A 29 -14.67 28.47 -13.58
CA LEU A 29 -14.38 27.34 -12.69
C LEU A 29 -15.66 26.58 -12.28
N CYS A 30 -16.83 27.20 -12.35
CA CYS A 30 -18.10 26.62 -11.88
C CYS A 30 -19.25 26.87 -12.88
N PRO A 31 -19.23 26.26 -14.09
CA PRO A 31 -20.26 26.46 -15.11
C PRO A 31 -21.66 26.05 -14.62
N ASP A 32 -21.80 24.89 -13.97
CA ASP A 32 -23.09 24.40 -13.42
C ASP A 32 -23.69 25.38 -12.39
N THR A 33 -22.85 26.05 -11.61
CA THR A 33 -23.30 27.05 -10.63
C THR A 33 -23.82 28.30 -11.34
N ALA A 34 -23.12 28.76 -12.39
CA ALA A 34 -23.55 29.90 -13.18
C ALA A 34 -24.93 29.63 -13.82
N GLU A 35 -25.14 28.45 -14.42
CA GLU A 35 -26.43 28.09 -15.00
C GLU A 35 -27.57 28.05 -13.96
N ARG A 36 -27.29 27.51 -12.76
CA ARG A 36 -28.27 27.48 -11.67
C ARG A 36 -28.68 28.89 -11.23
N ILE A 37 -27.72 29.80 -11.10
CA ILE A 37 -28.00 31.21 -10.78
C ILE A 37 -28.77 31.88 -11.94
N GLU A 38 -28.43 31.56 -13.19
CA GLU A 38 -29.11 32.11 -14.37
C GLU A 38 -30.60 31.72 -14.41
N ARG A 39 -30.92 30.46 -14.07
CA ARG A 39 -32.28 29.92 -14.08
C ARG A 39 -33.10 30.24 -12.82
N ALA A 40 -32.45 30.64 -11.73
CA ALA A 40 -33.13 30.92 -10.46
C ALA A 40 -33.86 32.27 -10.47
N SER A 41 -34.98 32.34 -9.74
CA SER A 41 -35.63 33.61 -9.42
C SER A 41 -34.88 34.33 -8.30
N ALA A 42 -34.70 35.64 -8.46
CA ALA A 42 -34.15 36.48 -7.40
C ALA A 42 -35.04 36.41 -6.14
N ARG A 43 -34.40 36.28 -4.99
CA ARG A 43 -35.09 36.20 -3.70
C ARG A 43 -35.81 37.53 -3.38
N GLY A 44 -37.12 37.46 -3.16
CA GLY A 44 -37.99 38.64 -3.07
C GLY A 44 -37.99 39.38 -1.72
N ASP A 45 -37.54 38.73 -0.63
CA ASP A 45 -37.41 39.32 0.71
C ASP A 45 -36.04 39.97 0.96
N VAL A 46 -35.22 40.16 -0.08
CA VAL A 46 -33.91 40.84 0.02
C VAL A 46 -34.09 42.34 -0.22
N GLU A 47 -33.95 43.12 0.85
CA GLU A 47 -34.06 44.58 0.81
C GLU A 47 -32.67 45.20 0.67
N PHE A 48 -32.40 45.84 -0.48
CA PHE A 48 -31.15 46.56 -0.73
C PHE A 48 -31.26 48.04 -0.35
N ALA A 49 -30.19 48.58 0.24
CA ALA A 49 -30.07 50.00 0.55
C ALA A 49 -28.62 50.47 0.31
N ALA A 50 -28.42 51.77 0.09
CA ALA A 50 -27.08 52.34 0.17
C ALA A 50 -26.68 52.49 1.65
N ALA A 51 -25.48 52.05 1.99
CA ALA A 51 -24.88 52.29 3.29
C ALA A 51 -24.32 53.71 3.39
N GLY A 52 -23.89 54.09 4.60
CA GLY A 52 -23.31 55.42 4.86
C GLY A 52 -22.03 55.74 4.10
N ASP A 53 -21.33 54.73 3.56
CA ASP A 53 -20.15 54.86 2.70
C ASP A 53 -20.48 54.80 1.19
N GLY A 54 -21.77 54.75 0.83
CA GLY A 54 -22.24 54.70 -0.56
C GLY A 54 -22.26 53.31 -1.19
N ALA A 55 -21.70 52.27 -0.53
CA ALA A 55 -21.78 50.90 -1.02
C ALA A 55 -23.15 50.26 -0.75
N LEU A 56 -23.49 49.21 -1.48
CA LEU A 56 -24.75 48.48 -1.27
C LEU A 56 -24.68 47.61 -0.01
N THR A 57 -25.69 47.73 0.85
CA THR A 57 -25.98 46.76 1.91
C THR A 57 -27.31 46.08 1.63
N ALA A 58 -27.55 44.92 2.23
CA ALA A 58 -28.81 44.20 2.09
C ALA A 58 -29.28 43.59 3.40
N ARG A 59 -30.60 43.43 3.54
CA ARG A 59 -31.25 42.68 4.61
C ARG A 59 -32.04 41.53 4.01
N ALA A 60 -31.90 40.33 4.56
CA ALA A 60 -32.68 39.15 4.18
C ALA A 60 -33.24 38.49 5.45
N GLY A 61 -34.53 38.14 5.47
CA GLY A 61 -35.17 37.57 6.66
C GLY A 61 -35.01 38.40 7.94
N GLY A 62 -34.99 39.74 7.82
CA GLY A 62 -34.81 40.66 8.95
C GLY A 62 -33.36 40.87 9.41
N ARG A 63 -32.37 40.15 8.87
CA ARG A 63 -30.96 40.26 9.26
C ARG A 63 -30.11 40.98 8.21
N LEU A 64 -29.24 41.88 8.67
CA LEU A 64 -28.28 42.58 7.80
C LEU A 64 -27.21 41.62 7.29
N LEU A 65 -26.94 41.65 5.99
CA LEU A 65 -25.93 40.85 5.30
C LEU A 65 -24.56 41.55 5.19
N ALA A 66 -24.53 42.86 5.48
CA ALA A 66 -23.33 43.68 5.69
C ALA A 66 -23.71 44.90 6.54
N SER A 67 -22.72 45.60 7.08
CA SER A 67 -22.90 46.81 7.88
C SER A 67 -23.79 47.83 7.16
N ALA A 68 -24.74 48.42 7.90
CA ALA A 68 -25.61 49.46 7.36
C ALA A 68 -24.89 50.82 7.26
N LYS A 69 -23.72 50.97 7.89
CA LYS A 69 -22.97 52.23 7.92
C LYS A 69 -21.70 52.17 7.06
N ARG A 70 -20.89 51.12 7.21
CA ARG A 70 -19.55 51.00 6.62
C ARG A 70 -19.24 49.54 6.19
N PRO A 71 -19.97 48.98 5.21
CA PRO A 71 -19.79 47.62 4.72
C PRO A 71 -18.40 47.35 4.12
N LEU A 72 -17.76 48.32 3.49
CA LEU A 72 -16.43 48.12 2.91
C LEU A 72 -15.34 48.00 3.99
N GLU A 73 -15.40 48.83 5.04
CA GLU A 73 -14.47 48.71 6.18
C GLU A 73 -14.67 47.40 6.98
N GLU A 74 -15.91 46.90 7.07
CA GLU A 74 -16.19 45.60 7.66
C GLU A 74 -15.56 44.47 6.85
N ALA A 75 -15.73 44.52 5.52
CA ALA A 75 -15.13 43.57 4.59
C ALA A 75 -13.60 43.56 4.67
N GLU A 76 -12.94 44.72 4.68
CA GLU A 76 -11.48 44.82 4.79
C GLU A 76 -10.94 44.30 6.13
N ARG A 77 -11.65 44.55 7.23
CA ARG A 77 -11.26 44.03 8.54
C ARG A 77 -11.34 42.50 8.61
N LEU A 78 -12.41 41.92 8.06
CA LEU A 78 -12.56 40.46 7.98
C LEU A 78 -11.52 39.87 7.04
N ALA A 79 -11.27 40.50 5.88
CA ALA A 79 -10.22 40.05 4.99
C ALA A 79 -8.87 40.06 5.72
N SER A 80 -8.53 41.15 6.42
CA SER A 80 -7.25 41.34 7.13
C SER A 80 -6.95 40.35 8.24
N SER A 81 -7.95 39.60 8.76
CA SER A 81 -7.69 38.55 9.75
C SER A 81 -6.98 37.33 9.18
N VAL A 82 -7.02 37.15 7.86
CA VAL A 82 -6.35 36.07 7.13
C VAL A 82 -4.93 36.49 6.76
N ASP A 83 -3.93 35.70 7.15
CA ASP A 83 -2.58 35.86 6.61
C ASP A 83 -2.47 35.10 5.28
N VAL A 84 -2.71 35.85 4.19
CA VAL A 84 -2.63 35.31 2.83
C VAL A 84 -1.24 34.77 2.48
N ARG A 85 -0.17 35.05 3.25
CA ARG A 85 1.15 34.46 2.99
C ARG A 85 1.23 33.00 3.43
N GLU A 86 0.57 32.66 4.54
CA GLU A 86 0.51 31.31 5.08
C GLU A 86 -0.64 30.49 4.47
N ALA A 87 -1.75 31.14 4.09
CA ALA A 87 -2.91 30.50 3.46
C ALA A 87 -2.98 30.79 1.95
N ALA A 88 -2.63 29.80 1.14
CA ALA A 88 -2.72 29.89 -0.33
C ALA A 88 -4.14 29.66 -0.88
N GLY A 89 -4.98 28.95 -0.13
CA GLY A 89 -6.42 28.89 -0.37
C GLY A 89 -7.20 29.54 0.77
N VAL A 90 -8.28 30.24 0.44
CA VAL A 90 -9.23 30.79 1.42
C VAL A 90 -10.62 30.26 1.08
N VAL A 91 -11.30 29.70 2.08
CA VAL A 91 -12.68 29.24 1.94
C VAL A 91 -13.59 30.17 2.72
N VAL A 92 -14.55 30.80 2.06
CA VAL A 92 -15.51 31.70 2.69
C VAL A 92 -16.87 31.01 2.81
N MET A 93 -17.36 30.93 4.04
CA MET A 93 -18.69 30.41 4.36
C MET A 93 -19.71 31.54 4.26
N GLY A 94 -20.36 31.67 3.10
CA GLY A 94 -21.43 32.61 2.80
C GLY A 94 -21.00 33.78 1.91
N PHE A 95 -21.79 34.07 0.88
CA PHE A 95 -21.51 35.14 -0.07
C PHE A 95 -22.10 36.49 0.37
N GLY A 96 -23.28 36.47 1.00
CA GLY A 96 -23.97 37.70 1.43
C GLY A 96 -24.19 38.65 0.27
N VAL A 97 -23.62 39.86 0.34
CA VAL A 97 -23.62 40.86 -0.76
C VAL A 97 -22.29 40.91 -1.54
N GLY A 98 -21.29 40.12 -1.18
CA GLY A 98 -20.04 39.94 -1.92
C GLY A 98 -18.86 40.84 -1.51
N HIS A 99 -19.03 41.82 -0.61
CA HIS A 99 -17.96 42.77 -0.27
C HIS A 99 -16.74 42.13 0.39
N HIS A 100 -16.95 41.28 1.40
CA HIS A 100 -15.86 40.55 2.09
C HIS A 100 -15.16 39.57 1.16
N VAL A 101 -15.90 38.93 0.26
CA VAL A 101 -15.36 38.05 -0.78
C VAL A 101 -14.46 38.85 -1.71
N GLY A 102 -14.91 40.02 -2.18
CA GLY A 102 -14.12 40.90 -3.03
C GLY A 102 -12.85 41.45 -2.35
N ALA A 103 -12.93 41.81 -1.06
CA ALA A 103 -11.78 42.25 -0.28
C ALA A 103 -10.72 41.14 -0.16
N MET A 104 -11.14 39.89 0.12
CA MET A 104 -10.23 38.74 0.15
C MET A 104 -9.64 38.42 -1.23
N ALA A 105 -10.46 38.47 -2.27
CA ALA A 105 -10.04 38.22 -3.65
C ALA A 105 -8.90 39.17 -4.07
N ARG A 106 -9.05 40.47 -3.80
CA ARG A 106 -8.00 41.46 -4.10
C ARG A 106 -6.69 41.21 -3.35
N ARG A 107 -6.75 40.76 -2.09
CA ARG A 107 -5.54 40.42 -1.31
C ARG A 107 -4.85 39.16 -1.80
N LEU A 108 -5.60 38.19 -2.34
CA LEU A 108 -5.05 36.94 -2.88
C LEU A 108 -4.52 37.10 -4.30
N GLY A 109 -5.26 37.82 -5.16
CA GLY A 109 -5.01 37.89 -6.59
C GLY A 109 -4.94 36.51 -7.25
N ARG A 110 -4.15 36.40 -8.33
CA ARG A 110 -3.90 35.13 -9.03
C ARG A 110 -2.97 34.17 -8.29
N GLU A 111 -2.34 34.64 -7.21
CA GLU A 111 -1.41 33.87 -6.39
C GLU A 111 -2.13 33.01 -5.34
N GLY A 112 -3.44 33.17 -5.19
CA GLY A 112 -4.27 32.39 -4.30
C GLY A 112 -5.52 31.82 -4.95
N LEU A 113 -6.23 31.01 -4.18
CA LEU A 113 -7.51 30.43 -4.55
C LEU A 113 -8.57 30.86 -3.54
N LEU A 114 -9.71 31.35 -4.02
CA LEU A 114 -10.86 31.73 -3.21
C LEU A 114 -12.04 30.81 -3.53
N VAL A 115 -12.44 30.00 -2.55
CA VAL A 115 -13.60 29.11 -2.63
C VAL A 115 -14.72 29.71 -1.78
N VAL A 116 -15.91 29.85 -2.33
CA VAL A 116 -17.07 30.38 -1.60
C VAL A 116 -18.19 29.35 -1.59
N PHE A 117 -18.76 29.11 -0.42
CA PHE A 117 -19.96 28.30 -0.27
C PHE A 117 -21.18 29.18 0.03
N GLU A 118 -22.20 29.12 -0.84
CA GLU A 118 -23.46 29.83 -0.68
C GLU A 118 -24.61 29.01 -1.27
N PRO A 119 -25.41 28.32 -0.44
CA PRO A 119 -26.48 27.46 -0.92
C PRO A 119 -27.73 28.21 -1.38
N ASP A 120 -27.90 29.48 -1.00
CA ASP A 120 -29.06 30.27 -1.41
C ASP A 120 -28.83 30.90 -2.79
N VAL A 121 -29.18 30.15 -3.84
CA VAL A 121 -29.07 30.57 -5.24
C VAL A 121 -29.93 31.81 -5.53
N GLY A 122 -31.09 31.96 -4.87
CA GLY A 122 -31.96 33.12 -5.02
C GLY A 122 -31.35 34.40 -4.44
N LEU A 123 -30.63 34.28 -3.32
CA LEU A 123 -29.85 35.37 -2.73
C LEU A 123 -28.65 35.75 -3.61
N LEU A 124 -27.91 34.76 -4.12
CA LEU A 124 -26.83 34.99 -5.09
C LEU A 124 -27.35 35.75 -6.31
N ARG A 125 -28.48 35.30 -6.86
CA ARG A 125 -29.14 35.97 -7.99
C ARG A 125 -29.48 37.42 -7.67
N ALA A 126 -30.11 37.68 -6.51
CA ALA A 126 -30.50 39.02 -6.10
C ALA A 126 -29.29 39.97 -5.95
N ALA A 127 -28.17 39.47 -5.39
CA ALA A 127 -26.93 40.23 -5.21
C ALA A 127 -26.17 40.47 -6.53
N LEU A 128 -25.99 39.42 -7.35
CA LEU A 128 -25.19 39.46 -8.58
C LEU A 128 -25.86 40.24 -9.72
N GLU A 129 -27.16 40.52 -9.64
CA GLU A 129 -27.83 41.47 -10.55
C GLU A 129 -27.56 42.94 -10.22
N ARG A 130 -27.06 43.26 -9.01
CA ARG A 130 -26.95 44.64 -8.49
C ARG A 130 -25.51 45.04 -8.15
N VAL A 131 -24.67 44.08 -7.79
CA VAL A 131 -23.26 44.29 -7.45
C VAL A 131 -22.40 43.71 -8.57
N ASP A 132 -21.59 44.54 -9.22
CA ASP A 132 -20.60 44.06 -10.18
C ASP A 132 -19.40 43.48 -9.44
N CYS A 133 -19.23 42.17 -9.58
CA CYS A 133 -18.17 41.38 -8.99
C CYS A 133 -17.18 40.85 -10.02
N SER A 134 -17.42 41.14 -11.31
CA SER A 134 -16.78 40.45 -12.43
C SER A 134 -15.28 40.73 -12.52
N GLU A 135 -14.82 41.90 -12.08
CA GLU A 135 -13.42 42.31 -12.09
C GLU A 135 -12.57 41.45 -11.15
N TRP A 136 -12.85 41.48 -9.85
CA TRP A 136 -12.05 40.73 -8.86
C TRP A 136 -12.21 39.22 -9.03
N MET A 137 -13.36 38.73 -9.53
CA MET A 137 -13.54 37.32 -9.87
C MET A 137 -12.64 36.88 -11.04
N ARG A 138 -12.34 37.78 -12.00
CA ARG A 138 -11.45 37.46 -13.12
C ARG A 138 -9.97 37.48 -12.73
N GLU A 139 -9.61 38.34 -11.78
CA GLU A 139 -8.25 38.56 -11.29
C GLU A 139 -7.83 37.58 -10.19
N THR A 140 -8.74 36.71 -9.75
CA THR A 140 -8.50 35.70 -8.71
C THR A 140 -8.89 34.32 -9.23
N ASN A 141 -8.28 33.24 -8.72
CA ASN A 141 -8.82 31.89 -8.96
C ASN A 141 -10.05 31.70 -8.07
N PHE A 142 -11.24 31.92 -8.62
CA PHE A 142 -12.51 31.98 -7.86
C PHE A 142 -13.43 30.80 -8.16
N ALA A 143 -13.86 30.08 -7.12
CA ALA A 143 -14.83 29.00 -7.21
C ALA A 143 -16.05 29.27 -6.31
N LEU A 144 -17.27 29.10 -6.85
CA LEU A 144 -18.53 29.29 -6.13
C LEU A 144 -19.35 28.00 -6.13
N LEU A 145 -19.63 27.49 -4.94
CA LEU A 145 -20.31 26.22 -4.71
C LEU A 145 -21.63 26.47 -3.99
N THR A 146 -22.71 25.85 -4.48
CA THR A 146 -24.06 26.00 -3.92
C THR A 146 -24.56 24.74 -3.23
N GLU A 147 -23.96 23.58 -3.49
CA GLU A 147 -24.38 22.32 -2.89
C GLU A 147 -23.39 21.91 -1.79
N PRO A 148 -23.86 21.59 -0.57
CA PRO A 148 -22.97 21.28 0.54
C PRO A 148 -22.25 19.92 0.39
N ASP A 149 -22.84 18.97 -0.33
CA ASP A 149 -22.34 17.59 -0.43
C ASP A 149 -21.81 17.24 -1.83
N ASP A 150 -21.65 18.22 -2.72
CA ASP A 150 -21.15 18.01 -4.09
C ASP A 150 -19.60 18.00 -4.14
N GLY A 151 -19.03 16.90 -3.66
CA GLY A 151 -17.58 16.67 -3.68
C GLY A 151 -16.99 16.63 -5.09
N ALA A 152 -17.77 16.25 -6.11
CA ALA A 152 -17.35 16.18 -7.50
C ALA A 152 -17.21 17.58 -8.11
N ALA A 153 -18.17 18.48 -7.88
CA ALA A 153 -18.08 19.88 -8.30
C ALA A 153 -16.93 20.61 -7.60
N LEU A 154 -16.76 20.41 -6.29
CA LEU A 154 -15.62 20.96 -5.57
C LEU A 154 -14.30 20.44 -6.15
N SER A 155 -14.18 19.13 -6.32
CA SER A 155 -13.00 18.49 -6.91
C SER A 155 -12.69 18.99 -8.34
N GLY A 156 -13.71 19.23 -9.15
CA GLY A 156 -13.58 19.77 -10.51
C GLY A 156 -13.11 21.23 -10.52
N ALA A 157 -13.68 22.07 -9.66
CA ALA A 157 -13.29 23.47 -9.53
C ALA A 157 -11.84 23.65 -9.05
N LEU A 158 -11.30 22.67 -8.32
CA LEU A 158 -9.94 22.68 -7.78
C LEU A 158 -8.88 22.08 -8.73
N GLN A 159 -9.28 21.58 -9.90
CA GLN A 159 -8.38 20.93 -10.84
C GLN A 159 -7.30 21.89 -11.35
N GLY A 160 -6.04 21.47 -11.27
CA GLY A 160 -4.88 22.27 -11.66
C GLY A 160 -4.42 23.29 -10.60
N LEU A 161 -5.11 23.37 -9.46
CA LEU A 161 -4.80 24.26 -8.34
C LEU A 161 -4.33 23.49 -7.09
N GLU A 162 -4.02 22.20 -7.23
CA GLU A 162 -3.65 21.30 -6.13
C GLU A 162 -2.40 21.79 -5.38
N ALA A 163 -1.43 22.36 -6.10
CA ALA A 163 -0.23 22.92 -5.48
C ALA A 163 -0.55 24.10 -4.56
N LEU A 164 -1.48 24.98 -4.93
CA LEU A 164 -1.92 26.09 -4.06
C LEU A 164 -2.56 25.54 -2.80
N LEU A 165 -3.46 24.57 -2.93
CA LEU A 165 -4.14 23.94 -1.80
C LEU A 165 -3.17 23.23 -0.83
N ALA A 166 -2.12 22.60 -1.37
CA ALA A 166 -1.07 21.97 -0.58
C ALA A 166 -0.22 22.97 0.22
N MET A 167 -0.19 24.25 -0.18
CA MET A 167 0.52 25.32 0.52
C MET A 167 -0.25 25.90 1.72
N GLY A 168 -1.51 25.50 1.94
CA GLY A 168 -2.29 25.88 3.13
C GLY A 168 -3.67 26.43 2.76
N VAL A 169 -4.66 26.14 3.60
CA VAL A 169 -6.04 26.63 3.44
C VAL A 169 -6.56 27.16 4.77
N GLU A 170 -7.22 28.32 4.72
CA GLU A 170 -7.90 28.93 5.86
C GLU A 170 -9.41 29.03 5.58
N ILE A 171 -10.22 28.67 6.57
CA ILE A 171 -11.69 28.77 6.49
C ILE A 171 -12.11 30.03 7.25
N VAL A 172 -12.87 30.89 6.57
CA VAL A 172 -13.39 32.13 7.13
C VAL A 172 -14.91 32.08 7.18
N GLU A 173 -15.45 32.26 8.38
CA GLU A 173 -16.89 32.36 8.60
C GLU A 173 -17.38 33.80 8.43
N HIS A 174 -18.31 34.02 7.51
CA HIS A 174 -19.02 35.28 7.42
C HIS A 174 -20.14 35.31 8.47
N ALA A 175 -19.93 36.06 9.57
CA ALA A 175 -20.84 36.07 10.73
C ALA A 175 -22.32 36.33 10.39
N PRO A 176 -22.68 37.23 9.44
CA PRO A 176 -24.06 37.39 8.99
C PRO A 176 -24.68 36.16 8.31
N SER A 177 -23.86 35.32 7.67
CA SER A 177 -24.29 34.12 6.95
C SER A 177 -24.36 32.88 7.82
N ARG A 178 -23.62 32.82 8.94
CA ARG A 178 -23.46 31.62 9.78
C ARG A 178 -24.77 30.93 10.15
N ASP A 179 -25.72 31.68 10.71
CA ASP A 179 -26.99 31.12 11.19
C ASP A 179 -27.85 30.58 10.02
N ARG A 180 -27.73 31.19 8.82
CA ARG A 180 -28.46 30.78 7.60
C ARG A 180 -27.84 29.54 6.95
N LEU A 181 -26.52 29.40 7.02
CA LEU A 181 -25.82 28.24 6.47
C LEU A 181 -26.09 26.97 7.28
N GLY A 182 -26.27 27.11 8.61
CA GLY A 182 -26.72 26.03 9.49
C GLY A 182 -26.04 24.68 9.25
N GLU A 183 -26.84 23.62 9.11
CA GLU A 183 -26.34 22.27 8.83
C GLU A 183 -25.65 22.13 7.47
N GLY A 184 -26.09 22.90 6.47
CA GLY A 184 -25.45 22.93 5.15
C GLY A 184 -24.00 23.41 5.20
N GLY A 185 -23.71 24.41 6.05
CA GLY A 185 -22.34 24.85 6.30
C GLY A 185 -21.46 23.77 6.93
N ALA A 186 -22.00 23.05 7.92
CA ALA A 186 -21.29 21.93 8.54
C ALA A 186 -21.07 20.75 7.56
N ALA A 187 -22.05 20.47 6.70
CA ALA A 187 -21.95 19.47 5.64
C ALA A 187 -20.87 19.83 4.61
N PHE A 188 -20.86 21.07 4.12
CA PHE A 188 -19.81 21.57 3.24
C PHE A 188 -18.42 21.51 3.89
N GLY A 189 -18.30 21.92 5.16
CA GLY A 189 -17.02 21.83 5.90
C GLY A 189 -16.48 20.39 5.97
N ARG A 190 -17.36 19.39 6.16
CA ARG A 190 -16.96 17.98 6.09
C ARG A 190 -16.48 17.62 4.69
N THR A 191 -17.25 17.93 3.65
CA THR A 191 -16.90 17.64 2.24
C THR A 191 -15.57 18.27 1.84
N LEU A 192 -15.35 19.55 2.18
CA LEU A 192 -14.10 20.26 1.97
C LEU A 192 -12.93 19.55 2.65
N ALA A 193 -13.05 19.18 3.92
CA ALA A 193 -12.00 18.46 4.63
C ALA A 193 -11.63 17.13 3.92
N ARG A 194 -12.61 16.42 3.34
CA ARG A 194 -12.34 15.20 2.54
C ARG A 194 -11.53 15.53 1.29
N VAL A 195 -11.95 16.51 0.50
CA VAL A 195 -11.27 16.89 -0.74
C VAL A 195 -9.87 17.44 -0.46
N MET A 196 -9.71 18.24 0.58
CA MET A 196 -8.40 18.79 0.99
C MET A 196 -7.41 17.72 1.41
N SER A 197 -7.87 16.71 2.15
CA SER A 197 -7.01 15.59 2.55
C SER A 197 -6.59 14.76 1.33
N ALA A 198 -7.52 14.51 0.40
CA ALA A 198 -7.23 13.85 -0.87
C ALA A 198 -6.19 14.61 -1.71
N VAL A 199 -6.34 15.93 -1.86
CA VAL A 199 -5.39 16.78 -2.60
C VAL A 199 -4.01 16.74 -1.95
N ARG A 200 -3.92 16.93 -0.63
CA ARG A 200 -2.65 16.88 0.10
C ARG A 200 -1.96 15.53 -0.06
N THR A 201 -2.71 14.43 0.08
CA THR A 201 -2.21 13.07 -0.10
C THR A 201 -1.66 12.88 -1.51
N ASN A 202 -2.38 13.31 -2.54
CA ASN A 202 -1.94 13.20 -3.93
C ASN A 202 -0.67 14.01 -4.21
N VAL A 203 -0.58 15.26 -3.74
CA VAL A 203 0.59 16.13 -3.94
C VAL A 203 1.83 15.55 -3.24
N VAL A 204 1.70 15.17 -1.96
CA VAL A 204 2.81 14.58 -1.19
C VAL A 204 3.25 13.27 -1.83
N THR A 205 2.31 12.41 -2.20
CA THR A 205 2.60 11.11 -2.81
C THR A 205 3.32 11.30 -4.15
N THR A 206 2.86 12.22 -5.01
CA THR A 206 3.49 12.53 -6.30
C THR A 206 4.94 12.98 -6.11
N MET A 207 5.20 13.86 -5.13
CA MET A 207 6.56 14.33 -4.83
C MET A 207 7.44 13.21 -4.28
N MET A 208 6.95 12.43 -3.31
CA MET A 208 7.71 11.34 -2.70
C MET A 208 8.02 10.20 -3.68
N GLN A 209 7.16 9.99 -4.69
CA GLN A 209 7.28 8.89 -5.65
C GLN A 209 7.92 9.30 -6.99
N THR A 210 8.38 10.55 -7.15
CA THR A 210 8.90 11.02 -8.45
C THR A 210 10.11 10.18 -8.90
N GLU A 211 11.06 9.93 -8.00
CA GLU A 211 12.24 9.13 -8.31
C GLU A 211 11.89 7.68 -8.68
N THR A 212 11.02 7.03 -7.88
CA THR A 212 10.53 5.68 -8.14
C THR A 212 9.80 5.56 -9.48
N THR A 213 8.91 6.52 -9.76
CA THR A 213 8.15 6.60 -11.02
C THR A 213 9.09 6.71 -12.22
N VAL A 214 10.07 7.62 -12.15
CA VAL A 214 11.03 7.84 -13.23
C VAL A 214 11.95 6.64 -13.40
N ARG A 215 12.45 6.04 -12.31
CA ARG A 215 13.24 4.81 -12.37
C ARG A 215 12.48 3.69 -13.07
N ASN A 216 11.26 3.38 -12.63
CA ASN A 216 10.46 2.30 -13.23
C ASN A 216 10.20 2.57 -14.73
N THR A 217 9.85 3.81 -15.06
CA THR A 217 9.63 4.26 -16.44
C THR A 217 10.87 4.03 -17.31
N LEU A 218 12.06 4.40 -16.82
CA LEU A 218 13.33 4.18 -17.51
C LEU A 218 13.70 2.69 -17.61
N MET A 219 13.46 1.90 -16.58
CA MET A 219 13.73 0.45 -16.57
C MET A 219 12.82 -0.34 -17.53
N ASN A 220 11.71 0.25 -17.98
CA ASN A 220 10.80 -0.33 -18.97
C ASN A 220 11.05 0.16 -20.40
N LEU A 221 12.10 0.97 -20.64
CA LEU A 221 12.40 1.53 -21.96
C LEU A 221 12.52 0.46 -23.05
N ASP A 222 13.15 -0.68 -22.76
CA ASP A 222 13.31 -1.80 -23.70
C ASP A 222 11.96 -2.35 -24.19
N ARG A 223 11.00 -2.50 -23.26
CA ARG A 223 9.63 -2.95 -23.55
C ARG A 223 8.84 -1.87 -24.28
N TYR A 224 9.00 -0.61 -23.88
CA TYR A 224 8.32 0.51 -24.53
C TYR A 224 8.74 0.64 -26.00
N VAL A 225 10.04 0.70 -26.29
CA VAL A 225 10.51 0.90 -27.68
C VAL A 225 10.37 -0.33 -28.58
N SER A 226 10.26 -1.53 -28.00
CA SER A 226 10.04 -2.78 -28.77
C SER A 226 8.57 -3.13 -28.95
N GLY A 227 7.70 -2.72 -28.02
CA GLY A 227 6.30 -3.15 -27.95
C GLY A 227 5.32 -2.21 -28.65
N ASP A 228 4.09 -2.69 -28.79
CA ASP A 228 2.95 -1.86 -29.23
C ASP A 228 2.30 -1.18 -28.02
N GLY A 229 1.51 -0.13 -28.26
CA GLY A 229 0.63 0.40 -27.23
C GLY A 229 -0.84 0.32 -27.61
N VAL A 230 -1.59 1.36 -27.28
CA VAL A 230 -3.06 1.31 -27.30
C VAL A 230 -3.70 2.12 -28.43
N ALA A 231 -2.91 2.77 -29.30
CA ALA A 231 -3.43 3.62 -30.36
C ALA A 231 -4.43 2.88 -31.27
N GLU A 232 -4.06 1.68 -31.74
CA GLU A 232 -4.90 0.86 -32.62
C GLU A 232 -6.12 0.24 -31.93
N LEU A 233 -6.17 0.27 -30.59
CA LEU A 233 -7.31 -0.23 -29.83
C LEU A 233 -8.40 0.85 -29.68
N ALA A 234 -8.08 2.11 -29.96
CA ALA A 234 -9.00 3.23 -29.77
C ALA A 234 -10.25 3.05 -30.63
N GLY A 235 -11.43 3.03 -30.00
CA GLY A 235 -12.71 2.85 -30.66
C GLY A 235 -12.97 1.47 -31.26
N LEU A 236 -12.10 0.47 -31.05
CA LEU A 236 -12.24 -0.88 -31.62
C LEU A 236 -13.58 -1.56 -31.24
N PHE A 237 -14.11 -1.23 -30.06
CA PHE A 237 -15.34 -1.76 -29.51
C PHE A 237 -16.42 -0.68 -29.35
N ALA A 238 -16.44 0.30 -30.26
CA ALA A 238 -17.44 1.37 -30.28
C ALA A 238 -18.88 0.82 -30.14
N GLY A 239 -19.60 1.29 -29.12
CA GLY A 239 -20.98 0.91 -28.84
C GLY A 239 -21.17 -0.52 -28.30
N ARG A 240 -20.09 -1.21 -27.91
CA ARG A 240 -20.15 -2.52 -27.23
C ARG A 240 -20.15 -2.34 -25.73
N ALA A 241 -20.76 -3.28 -25.01
CA ALA A 241 -20.72 -3.29 -23.56
C ALA A 241 -19.35 -3.74 -23.04
N ALA A 242 -18.91 -3.18 -21.92
CA ALA A 242 -17.75 -3.65 -21.19
C ALA A 242 -18.05 -3.89 -19.71
N VAL A 243 -17.33 -4.84 -19.12
CA VAL A 243 -17.25 -5.05 -17.67
C VAL A 243 -15.83 -4.75 -17.21
N VAL A 244 -15.70 -3.80 -16.29
CA VAL A 244 -14.47 -3.52 -15.55
C VAL A 244 -14.50 -4.34 -14.26
N VAL A 245 -13.53 -5.23 -14.12
CA VAL A 245 -13.45 -6.18 -13.00
C VAL A 245 -12.35 -5.76 -12.03
N SER A 246 -12.75 -5.36 -10.84
CA SER A 246 -11.87 -4.99 -9.72
C SER A 246 -11.80 -6.10 -8.67
N ALA A 247 -10.82 -6.03 -7.75
CA ALA A 247 -10.53 -7.11 -6.80
C ALA A 247 -11.17 -6.94 -5.40
N GLY A 248 -12.21 -6.11 -5.29
CA GLY A 248 -12.93 -5.90 -4.04
C GLY A 248 -13.74 -7.14 -3.63
N PRO A 249 -14.07 -7.29 -2.34
CA PRO A 249 -14.63 -8.55 -1.80
C PRO A 249 -15.89 -9.04 -2.50
N SER A 250 -16.75 -8.12 -2.96
CA SER A 250 -17.99 -8.46 -3.66
C SER A 250 -17.80 -9.27 -4.95
N LEU A 251 -16.60 -9.26 -5.57
CA LEU A 251 -16.32 -10.02 -6.79
C LEU A 251 -16.68 -11.51 -6.63
N ALA A 252 -16.42 -12.08 -5.45
CA ALA A 252 -16.65 -13.49 -5.18
C ALA A 252 -18.12 -13.92 -5.35
N ARG A 253 -19.07 -12.98 -5.22
CA ARG A 253 -20.51 -13.24 -5.37
C ARG A 253 -20.88 -13.60 -6.81
N ASN A 254 -20.21 -12.96 -7.78
CA ASN A 254 -20.71 -12.87 -9.16
C ASN A 254 -19.69 -13.30 -10.21
N VAL A 255 -18.43 -13.56 -9.84
CA VAL A 255 -17.34 -13.84 -10.79
C VAL A 255 -17.68 -14.96 -11.78
N ALA A 256 -18.39 -16.00 -11.32
CA ALA A 256 -18.80 -17.14 -12.14
C ALA A 256 -19.76 -16.75 -13.28
N LEU A 257 -20.48 -15.63 -13.17
CA LEU A 257 -21.39 -15.18 -14.24
C LEU A 257 -20.63 -14.75 -15.50
N LEU A 258 -19.37 -14.29 -15.35
CA LEU A 258 -18.52 -13.92 -16.48
C LEU A 258 -18.04 -15.15 -17.28
N ALA A 259 -18.14 -16.36 -16.71
CA ALA A 259 -17.79 -17.61 -17.37
C ALA A 259 -18.95 -18.19 -18.20
N ARG A 260 -20.15 -17.56 -18.17
CA ARG A 260 -21.30 -18.02 -18.96
C ARG A 260 -20.93 -18.04 -20.46
N PRO A 261 -21.35 -19.07 -21.22
CA PRO A 261 -21.09 -19.14 -22.66
C PRO A 261 -21.61 -17.91 -23.40
N GLY A 262 -20.81 -17.34 -24.31
CA GLY A 262 -21.21 -16.19 -25.12
C GLY A 262 -20.92 -14.81 -24.50
N VAL A 263 -20.53 -14.74 -23.22
CA VAL A 263 -20.21 -13.47 -22.56
C VAL A 263 -18.92 -12.89 -23.14
N ARG A 264 -17.84 -13.67 -23.16
CA ARG A 264 -16.54 -13.22 -23.65
C ARG A 264 -16.60 -12.86 -25.14
N GLU A 265 -17.44 -13.52 -25.92
CA GLU A 265 -17.59 -13.24 -27.35
C GLU A 265 -18.34 -11.93 -27.65
N ARG A 266 -19.04 -11.34 -26.67
CA ARG A 266 -19.97 -10.20 -26.89
C ARG A 266 -19.72 -9.00 -25.99
N VAL A 267 -19.09 -9.20 -24.84
CA VAL A 267 -18.85 -8.19 -23.81
C VAL A 267 -17.35 -8.10 -23.53
N VAL A 268 -16.80 -6.89 -23.63
CA VAL A 268 -15.38 -6.66 -23.33
C VAL A 268 -15.17 -6.83 -21.82
N ILE A 269 -14.10 -7.49 -21.42
CA ILE A 269 -13.77 -7.72 -20.01
C ILE A 269 -12.39 -7.12 -19.76
N VAL A 270 -12.33 -6.08 -18.94
CA VAL A 270 -11.10 -5.39 -18.56
C VAL A 270 -10.89 -5.60 -17.06
N ALA A 271 -9.91 -6.39 -16.68
CA ALA A 271 -9.63 -6.71 -15.29
C ALA A 271 -8.46 -5.89 -14.73
N VAL A 272 -8.49 -5.57 -13.45
CA VAL A 272 -7.28 -5.11 -12.74
C VAL A 272 -6.33 -6.29 -12.52
N GLN A 273 -5.02 -6.03 -12.43
CA GLN A 273 -4.02 -7.09 -12.20
C GLN A 273 -4.30 -7.98 -11.00
N THR A 274 -4.83 -7.42 -9.90
CA THR A 274 -5.16 -8.18 -8.68
C THR A 274 -6.35 -9.13 -8.84
N ALA A 275 -7.20 -8.93 -9.87
CA ALA A 275 -8.35 -9.80 -10.16
C ALA A 275 -8.02 -10.92 -11.16
N LEU A 276 -6.83 -10.92 -11.78
CA LEU A 276 -6.47 -11.88 -12.83
C LEU A 276 -6.52 -13.34 -12.34
N LYS A 277 -5.79 -13.67 -11.26
CA LYS A 277 -5.79 -15.03 -10.69
C LYS A 277 -7.19 -15.50 -10.27
N PRO A 278 -7.98 -14.71 -9.49
CA PRO A 278 -9.37 -15.07 -9.19
C PRO A 278 -10.23 -15.36 -10.44
N LEU A 279 -10.10 -14.56 -11.49
CA LEU A 279 -10.82 -14.77 -12.75
C LEU A 279 -10.41 -16.07 -13.44
N LEU A 280 -9.10 -16.32 -13.57
CA LEU A 280 -8.59 -17.54 -14.19
C LEU A 280 -9.05 -18.80 -13.44
N SER A 281 -9.02 -18.76 -12.10
CA SER A 281 -9.52 -19.85 -11.25
C SER A 281 -11.02 -20.10 -11.43
N ALA A 282 -11.81 -19.06 -11.75
CA ALA A 282 -13.22 -19.17 -12.07
C ALA A 282 -13.50 -19.56 -13.55
N GLY A 283 -12.47 -19.87 -14.33
CA GLY A 283 -12.59 -20.18 -15.76
C GLY A 283 -12.80 -18.95 -16.66
N VAL A 284 -12.64 -17.75 -16.12
CA VAL A 284 -12.82 -16.48 -16.84
C VAL A 284 -11.47 -15.98 -17.33
N ARG A 285 -11.32 -15.88 -18.65
CA ARG A 285 -10.20 -15.15 -19.25
C ARG A 285 -10.70 -13.73 -19.54
N PRO A 286 -10.09 -12.67 -18.99
CA PRO A 286 -10.40 -11.30 -19.39
C PRO A 286 -9.77 -10.98 -20.75
N HIS A 287 -10.29 -9.99 -21.47
CA HIS A 287 -9.67 -9.55 -22.73
C HIS A 287 -8.40 -8.77 -22.45
N PHE A 288 -8.51 -7.86 -21.48
CA PHE A 288 -7.42 -7.01 -21.04
C PHE A 288 -7.23 -7.11 -19.53
N VAL A 289 -5.98 -7.02 -19.10
CA VAL A 289 -5.59 -6.83 -17.70
C VAL A 289 -4.85 -5.51 -17.62
N THR A 290 -5.08 -4.67 -16.61
CA THR A 290 -4.34 -3.41 -16.44
C THR A 290 -3.36 -3.47 -15.27
N ALA A 291 -2.23 -2.76 -15.40
CA ALA A 291 -1.20 -2.64 -14.37
C ALA A 291 -0.60 -1.24 -14.32
N LEU A 292 -0.43 -0.70 -13.11
CA LEU A 292 0.29 0.57 -12.88
C LEU A 292 1.06 0.64 -11.55
N ASP A 293 1.06 -0.43 -10.76
CA ASP A 293 1.69 -0.43 -9.43
C ASP A 293 3.20 -0.21 -9.52
N HIS A 294 3.75 0.60 -8.62
CA HIS A 294 5.17 0.97 -8.61
C HIS A 294 6.04 0.00 -7.79
N HIS A 295 5.45 -0.83 -6.94
CA HIS A 295 6.16 -1.68 -6.00
C HIS A 295 6.45 -3.08 -6.57
N GLU A 296 7.61 -3.66 -6.26
CA GLU A 296 8.04 -4.96 -6.81
C GLU A 296 7.12 -6.11 -6.40
N ILE A 297 6.45 -5.99 -5.25
CA ILE A 297 5.51 -7.00 -4.73
C ILE A 297 4.42 -7.36 -5.74
N SER A 298 4.08 -6.46 -6.67
CA SER A 298 3.07 -6.70 -7.70
C SER A 298 3.49 -7.78 -8.72
N ARG A 299 4.78 -8.17 -8.75
CA ARG A 299 5.25 -9.39 -9.43
C ARG A 299 4.43 -10.62 -9.03
N ARG A 300 4.02 -10.68 -7.76
CA ARG A 300 3.29 -11.82 -7.16
C ARG A 300 1.93 -12.08 -7.81
N PHE A 301 1.33 -11.07 -8.44
CA PHE A 301 0.04 -11.23 -9.14
C PHE A 301 0.12 -12.14 -10.36
N TYR A 302 1.34 -12.42 -10.84
CA TYR A 302 1.60 -13.22 -12.03
C TYR A 302 2.39 -14.51 -11.75
N GLU A 303 2.78 -14.75 -10.49
CA GLU A 303 3.50 -15.95 -10.08
C GLU A 303 2.74 -17.22 -10.44
N GLY A 304 3.43 -18.17 -11.07
CA GLY A 304 2.89 -19.47 -11.46
C GLY A 304 2.06 -19.47 -12.75
N LEU A 305 1.81 -18.30 -13.37
CA LEU A 305 1.10 -18.24 -14.64
C LEU A 305 2.01 -18.65 -15.80
N THR A 306 1.45 -19.41 -16.74
CA THR A 306 2.10 -19.79 -17.99
C THR A 306 1.46 -19.06 -19.18
N GLU A 307 2.10 -19.10 -20.35
CA GLU A 307 1.52 -18.55 -21.59
C GLU A 307 0.14 -19.16 -21.91
N ARG A 308 -0.06 -20.44 -21.56
CA ARG A 308 -1.34 -21.14 -21.75
C ARG A 308 -2.43 -20.59 -20.85
N ASP A 309 -2.10 -20.23 -19.60
CA ASP A 309 -3.07 -19.70 -18.64
C ASP A 309 -3.61 -18.34 -19.06
N VAL A 310 -2.76 -17.53 -19.70
CA VAL A 310 -3.11 -16.17 -20.16
C VAL A 310 -3.36 -16.09 -21.67
N ALA A 311 -3.51 -17.21 -22.36
CA ALA A 311 -3.86 -17.23 -23.79
C ALA A 311 -5.15 -16.41 -24.04
N GLY A 312 -5.07 -15.46 -24.99
CA GLY A 312 -6.15 -14.52 -25.30
C GLY A 312 -6.27 -13.33 -24.34
N VAL A 313 -5.37 -13.18 -23.38
CA VAL A 313 -5.32 -12.05 -22.43
C VAL A 313 -4.17 -11.11 -22.81
N THR A 314 -4.44 -9.82 -22.87
CA THR A 314 -3.41 -8.78 -23.09
C THR A 314 -3.25 -7.92 -21.84
N LEU A 315 -2.03 -7.80 -21.33
CA LEU A 315 -1.69 -6.86 -20.27
C LEU A 315 -1.47 -5.47 -20.87
N ILE A 316 -2.21 -4.47 -20.39
CA ILE A 316 -1.99 -3.06 -20.66
C ILE A 316 -1.32 -2.46 -19.42
N ALA A 317 0.00 -2.28 -19.49
CA ALA A 317 0.80 -1.77 -18.38
C ALA A 317 1.23 -0.33 -18.67
N GLU A 318 0.94 0.60 -17.75
CA GLU A 318 1.51 1.95 -17.84
C GLU A 318 3.05 1.89 -17.73
N PRO A 319 3.79 2.75 -18.45
CA PRO A 319 5.25 2.72 -18.40
C PRO A 319 5.85 2.89 -16.99
N LYS A 320 5.14 3.57 -16.09
CA LYS A 320 5.52 3.75 -14.68
C LYS A 320 5.37 2.50 -13.79
N ALA A 321 4.72 1.45 -14.30
CA ALA A 321 4.56 0.19 -13.56
C ALA A 321 5.93 -0.42 -13.22
N ASN A 322 6.03 -1.15 -12.11
CA ASN A 322 7.27 -1.79 -11.71
C ASN A 322 7.76 -2.75 -12.81
N PRO A 323 9.05 -2.73 -13.21
CA PRO A 323 9.56 -3.59 -14.27
C PRO A 323 9.37 -5.09 -13.99
N ALA A 324 9.33 -5.47 -12.71
CA ALA A 324 9.07 -6.84 -12.30
C ALA A 324 7.69 -7.35 -12.74
N ILE A 325 6.71 -6.47 -12.97
CA ILE A 325 5.39 -6.82 -13.52
C ILE A 325 5.52 -7.25 -14.98
N LEU A 326 6.21 -6.44 -15.80
CA LEU A 326 6.37 -6.69 -17.23
C LEU A 326 7.25 -7.93 -17.49
N ASP A 327 8.18 -8.23 -16.59
CA ASP A 327 9.02 -9.43 -16.67
C ASP A 327 8.30 -10.69 -16.17
N ALA A 328 7.30 -10.56 -15.30
CA ALA A 328 6.58 -11.70 -14.74
C ALA A 328 5.34 -12.12 -15.55
N PHE A 329 4.69 -11.20 -16.28
CA PHE A 329 3.53 -11.55 -17.09
C PHE A 329 3.96 -12.36 -18.35
N PRO A 330 3.46 -13.60 -18.54
CA PRO A 330 3.89 -14.46 -19.64
C PRO A 330 3.17 -14.18 -20.97
N GLY A 331 2.15 -13.31 -20.98
CA GLY A 331 1.30 -13.05 -22.14
C GLY A 331 1.72 -11.84 -22.98
N MET A 332 0.77 -11.35 -23.78
CA MET A 332 0.96 -10.15 -24.61
C MET A 332 0.94 -8.87 -23.77
N ILE A 333 1.89 -7.97 -23.99
CA ILE A 333 1.97 -6.69 -23.26
C ILE A 333 1.80 -5.53 -24.25
N ARG A 334 1.02 -4.53 -23.86
CA ARG A 334 0.89 -3.23 -24.52
C ARG A 334 1.16 -2.11 -23.52
N CYS A 335 1.84 -1.06 -23.95
CA CYS A 335 2.15 0.09 -23.11
C CYS A 335 1.52 1.36 -23.69
N PRO A 336 0.60 2.04 -22.97
CA PRO A 336 0.11 3.36 -23.37
C PRO A 336 1.25 4.38 -23.45
N GLY A 337 1.06 5.45 -24.23
CA GLY A 337 2.06 6.49 -24.40
C GLY A 337 2.33 7.25 -23.10
N ASP A 338 3.62 7.56 -22.85
CA ASP A 338 4.06 8.33 -21.70
C ASP A 338 4.76 9.63 -22.13
N THR A 339 4.39 10.74 -21.49
CA THR A 339 4.88 12.07 -21.87
C THR A 339 6.36 12.28 -21.53
N THR A 340 6.90 11.57 -20.55
CA THR A 340 8.32 11.65 -20.16
C THR A 340 9.17 10.83 -21.11
N LEU A 341 8.75 9.60 -21.44
CA LEU A 341 9.43 8.76 -22.43
C LEU A 341 9.40 9.37 -23.82
N ASN A 342 8.27 9.91 -24.26
CA ASN A 342 8.18 10.56 -25.57
C ASN A 342 9.12 11.77 -25.66
N LEU A 343 9.19 12.57 -24.59
CA LEU A 343 10.11 13.72 -24.52
C LEU A 343 11.59 13.26 -24.51
N LEU A 344 11.92 12.21 -23.76
CA LEU A 344 13.25 11.61 -23.71
C LEU A 344 13.68 11.08 -25.09
N LEU A 345 12.79 10.37 -25.77
CA LEU A 345 13.07 9.72 -27.06
C LEU A 345 13.09 10.73 -28.24
N GLY A 346 12.31 11.81 -28.20
CA GLY A 346 12.26 12.85 -29.24
C GLY A 346 11.21 12.57 -30.34
N GLU A 347 11.26 13.35 -31.45
CA GLU A 347 10.48 13.07 -32.68
C GLU A 347 10.58 11.58 -33.06
N PRO A 348 9.52 10.99 -33.62
CA PRO A 348 9.23 9.58 -33.41
C PRO A 348 10.42 8.71 -33.82
N VAL A 349 11.03 8.07 -32.83
CA VAL A 349 11.69 6.79 -33.07
C VAL A 349 10.63 5.92 -33.72
N ASP A 350 10.85 5.45 -34.95
CA ASP A 350 9.88 4.72 -35.78
C ASP A 350 8.85 3.94 -34.93
N GLY A 351 7.62 4.46 -34.90
CA GLY A 351 6.49 3.82 -34.24
C GLY A 351 6.14 4.29 -32.83
N THR A 352 6.67 5.36 -32.24
CA THR A 352 6.11 5.86 -30.96
C THR A 352 4.65 6.30 -31.06
N GLU A 353 4.15 6.64 -32.26
CA GLU A 353 2.72 6.90 -32.51
C GLU A 353 1.81 5.69 -32.18
N ARG A 354 2.33 4.46 -32.22
CA ARG A 354 1.57 3.24 -31.89
C ARG A 354 1.16 3.16 -30.42
N HIS A 355 1.76 3.99 -29.56
CA HIS A 355 1.46 3.96 -28.14
C HIS A 355 0.11 4.61 -27.82
N GLY A 356 -0.29 5.62 -28.57
CA GLY A 356 -1.53 6.37 -28.33
C GLY A 356 -1.51 7.12 -26.99
N THR A 357 -2.62 7.79 -26.67
CA THR A 357 -2.78 8.50 -25.40
C THR A 357 -3.92 7.89 -24.60
N ALA A 358 -3.66 7.52 -23.35
CA ALA A 358 -4.68 7.18 -22.37
C ALA A 358 -4.54 8.14 -21.18
N PRO A 359 -5.65 8.55 -20.53
CA PRO A 359 -5.56 9.27 -19.27
C PRO A 359 -4.77 8.44 -18.25
N CYS A 360 -3.85 9.07 -17.52
CA CYS A 360 -3.08 8.39 -16.50
C CYS A 360 -3.99 7.95 -15.35
N GLY A 361 -3.99 6.65 -15.06
CA GLY A 361 -4.73 6.09 -13.93
C GLY A 361 -4.08 6.50 -12.61
N ALA A 362 -4.90 7.00 -11.68
CA ALA A 362 -4.53 7.14 -10.26
C ALA A 362 -4.61 5.81 -9.50
N THR A 363 -5.39 4.85 -10.02
CA THR A 363 -5.51 3.46 -9.54
C THR A 363 -5.60 2.51 -10.72
N VAL A 364 -5.25 1.23 -10.52
CA VAL A 364 -5.35 0.20 -11.56
C VAL A 364 -6.79 0.07 -12.09
N ALA A 365 -7.79 0.19 -11.21
CA ALA A 365 -9.20 0.16 -11.57
C ALA A 365 -9.63 1.34 -12.43
N ARG A 366 -9.11 2.55 -12.14
CA ARG A 366 -9.38 3.74 -12.95
C ARG A 366 -8.73 3.62 -14.33
N LEU A 367 -7.52 3.05 -14.40
CA LEU A 367 -6.90 2.68 -15.68
C LEU A 367 -7.75 1.67 -16.45
N ALA A 368 -8.28 0.62 -15.80
CA ALA A 368 -9.19 -0.33 -16.45
C ALA A 368 -10.44 0.34 -17.02
N TYR A 369 -11.02 1.27 -16.26
CA TYR A 369 -12.15 2.08 -16.72
C TYR A 369 -11.79 2.96 -17.92
N TYR A 370 -10.65 3.65 -17.88
CA TYR A 370 -10.17 4.46 -19.00
C TYR A 370 -9.87 3.65 -20.25
N ILE A 371 -9.31 2.45 -20.10
CA ILE A 371 -9.14 1.53 -21.21
C ILE A 371 -10.49 1.12 -21.79
N ALA A 372 -11.49 0.77 -20.97
CA ALA A 372 -12.83 0.46 -21.47
C ALA A 372 -13.44 1.62 -22.28
N ARG A 373 -13.25 2.87 -21.83
CA ARG A 373 -13.70 4.06 -22.57
C ARG A 373 -12.88 4.35 -23.82
N LEU A 374 -11.56 4.16 -23.78
CA LEU A 374 -10.67 4.31 -24.94
C LEU A 374 -11.04 3.32 -26.05
N LEU A 375 -11.43 2.09 -25.67
CA LEU A 375 -11.95 1.08 -26.59
C LEU A 375 -13.29 1.48 -27.25
N GLY A 376 -13.96 2.54 -26.77
CA GLY A 376 -15.24 3.02 -27.28
C GLY A 376 -16.46 2.34 -26.65
N CYS A 377 -16.28 1.60 -25.54
CA CYS A 377 -17.36 0.84 -24.95
C CYS A 377 -18.42 1.74 -24.28
N ASP A 378 -19.68 1.43 -24.56
CA ASP A 378 -20.87 1.99 -23.90
C ASP A 378 -22.03 0.98 -23.97
N PRO A 379 -22.64 0.57 -22.84
CA PRO A 379 -22.33 0.98 -21.47
C PRO A 379 -21.08 0.29 -20.88
N VAL A 380 -20.56 0.83 -19.76
CA VAL A 380 -19.50 0.22 -18.95
C VAL A 380 -20.05 -0.17 -17.57
N ALA A 381 -20.00 -1.45 -17.22
CA ALA A 381 -20.35 -1.97 -15.91
C ALA A 381 -19.12 -2.15 -15.00
N LEU A 382 -19.28 -1.89 -13.71
CA LEU A 382 -18.26 -2.09 -12.67
C LEU A 382 -18.62 -3.32 -11.84
N VAL A 383 -17.67 -4.21 -11.58
CA VAL A 383 -17.83 -5.39 -10.70
C VAL A 383 -16.63 -5.49 -9.76
N GLY A 384 -16.85 -5.87 -8.50
CA GLY A 384 -15.76 -5.93 -7.52
C GLY A 384 -15.13 -4.56 -7.20
N GLN A 385 -15.82 -3.46 -7.53
CA GLN A 385 -15.38 -2.09 -7.26
C GLN A 385 -15.91 -1.63 -5.90
N ASP A 386 -15.54 -2.34 -4.84
CA ASP A 386 -16.16 -2.14 -3.53
C ASP A 386 -15.83 -0.79 -2.90
N LEU A 387 -14.58 -0.32 -3.00
CA LEU A 387 -14.11 0.94 -2.38
C LEU A 387 -14.50 1.04 -0.88
N GLY A 388 -14.51 -0.10 -0.20
CA GLY A 388 -14.92 -0.29 1.18
C GLY A 388 -14.75 -1.75 1.58
N PHE A 389 -14.79 -2.01 2.89
CA PHE A 389 -14.56 -3.34 3.47
C PHE A 389 -15.85 -4.16 3.51
N THR A 390 -16.33 -4.57 2.34
CA THR A 390 -17.53 -5.42 2.23
C THR A 390 -17.29 -6.71 3.02
N ASP A 391 -18.26 -7.07 3.86
CA ASP A 391 -18.21 -8.24 4.75
C ASP A 391 -16.97 -8.29 5.68
N GLY A 392 -16.35 -7.13 5.95
CA GLY A 392 -15.17 -7.03 6.81
C GLY A 392 -13.85 -7.48 6.15
N GLN A 393 -13.83 -7.59 4.82
CA GLN A 393 -12.67 -8.04 4.05
C GLN A 393 -12.08 -6.91 3.21
N TYR A 394 -10.77 -6.96 2.96
CA TYR A 394 -10.05 -6.05 2.07
C TYR A 394 -10.09 -6.55 0.62
N TYR A 395 -9.94 -7.86 0.40
CA TYR A 395 -9.94 -8.48 -0.93
C TYR A 395 -10.96 -9.61 -1.07
N ALA A 396 -11.32 -9.93 -2.31
CA ALA A 396 -12.08 -11.13 -2.61
C ALA A 396 -11.28 -12.41 -2.32
N GLY A 397 -12.00 -13.47 -1.92
CA GLY A 397 -11.46 -14.82 -1.78
C GLY A 397 -10.63 -15.24 -3.00
N GLY A 398 -9.49 -15.89 -2.75
CA GLY A 398 -8.54 -16.30 -3.80
C GLY A 398 -7.63 -15.19 -4.37
N ALA A 399 -7.60 -13.99 -3.76
CA ALA A 399 -6.60 -12.98 -4.12
C ALA A 399 -5.16 -13.48 -3.86
N ALA A 400 -4.20 -13.04 -4.69
CA ALA A 400 -2.81 -13.49 -4.61
C ALA A 400 -2.15 -13.23 -3.24
N ILE A 401 -2.61 -12.23 -2.49
CA ILE A 401 -2.12 -11.96 -1.14
C ILE A 401 -2.46 -13.08 -0.16
N HIS A 402 -3.56 -13.82 -0.38
CA HIS A 402 -3.92 -14.96 0.46
C HIS A 402 -2.91 -16.10 0.31
N GLU A 403 -2.37 -16.31 -0.90
CA GLU A 403 -1.29 -17.30 -1.15
C GLU A 403 -0.02 -16.92 -0.38
N VAL A 404 0.31 -15.63 -0.30
CA VAL A 404 1.48 -15.12 0.46
C VAL A 404 1.36 -15.45 1.95
N TRP A 405 0.16 -15.35 2.51
CA TRP A 405 -0.10 -15.69 3.91
C TRP A 405 -0.24 -17.18 4.13
N GLY A 406 -0.32 -18.00 3.07
CA GLY A 406 -0.49 -19.45 3.14
C GLY A 406 0.53 -20.13 4.04
N ALA A 407 1.80 -19.68 3.99
CA ALA A 407 2.89 -20.19 4.83
C ALA A 407 2.80 -19.76 6.32
N GLU A 408 1.75 -19.06 6.72
CA GLU A 408 1.45 -18.61 8.08
C GLU A 408 0.06 -19.01 8.56
N LEU A 409 -0.78 -19.60 7.69
CA LEU A 409 -2.15 -20.00 8.06
C LEU A 409 -2.13 -21.17 9.04
N ASN A 410 -2.82 -21.00 10.16
CA ASN A 410 -3.04 -22.01 11.21
C ASN A 410 -4.26 -21.61 12.04
N GLU A 411 -4.59 -22.39 13.06
CA GLU A 411 -5.72 -22.23 13.96
C GLU A 411 -5.75 -20.84 14.65
N PHE A 412 -4.59 -20.25 14.92
CA PHE A 412 -4.47 -18.93 15.57
C PHE A 412 -4.30 -17.78 14.58
N ARG A 413 -4.06 -18.10 13.30
CA ARG A 413 -3.85 -17.11 12.25
C ARG A 413 -4.66 -17.50 11.02
N THR A 414 -5.96 -17.23 11.11
CA THR A 414 -6.88 -17.47 10.00
C THR A 414 -6.76 -16.36 8.95
N LEU A 415 -7.32 -16.63 7.77
CA LEU A 415 -7.36 -15.63 6.70
C LEU A 415 -8.14 -14.37 7.11
N GLU A 416 -9.24 -14.55 7.82
CA GLU A 416 -10.07 -13.46 8.36
C GLU A 416 -9.29 -12.59 9.33
N MET A 417 -8.43 -13.19 10.17
CA MET A 417 -7.57 -12.45 11.07
C MET A 417 -6.55 -11.60 10.30
N PHE A 418 -5.92 -12.14 9.25
CA PHE A 418 -5.01 -11.37 8.40
C PHE A 418 -5.70 -10.20 7.68
N GLU A 419 -6.90 -10.43 7.15
CA GLU A 419 -7.74 -9.40 6.55
C GLU A 419 -8.09 -8.30 7.57
N TRP A 420 -8.51 -8.69 8.78
CA TRP A 420 -8.80 -7.75 9.86
C TRP A 420 -7.57 -6.97 10.32
N GLU A 421 -6.44 -7.65 10.56
CA GLU A 421 -5.17 -7.02 10.92
C GLU A 421 -4.79 -5.95 9.89
N ARG A 422 -4.96 -6.25 8.60
CA ARG A 422 -4.68 -5.33 7.51
C ARG A 422 -5.56 -4.07 7.57
N ILE A 423 -6.86 -4.23 7.84
CA ILE A 423 -7.81 -3.12 7.96
C ILE A 423 -7.47 -2.27 9.18
N VAL A 424 -7.31 -2.89 10.35
CA VAL A 424 -7.16 -2.19 11.63
C VAL A 424 -5.78 -1.52 11.79
N ARG A 425 -4.75 -1.97 11.06
CA ARG A 425 -3.46 -1.26 10.94
C ARG A 425 -3.65 0.19 10.49
N SER A 426 -4.70 0.46 9.72
CA SER A 426 -5.07 1.78 9.19
C SER A 426 -6.20 2.46 10.00
N ARG A 427 -6.44 2.05 11.25
CA ARG A 427 -7.57 2.56 12.07
C ARG A 427 -7.69 4.08 12.16
N SER A 428 -6.58 4.80 12.10
CA SER A 428 -6.55 6.27 12.17
C SER A 428 -7.15 6.96 10.95
N ILE A 429 -7.24 6.23 9.82
CA ILE A 429 -7.77 6.74 8.55
C ILE A 429 -9.07 6.04 8.13
N LEU A 430 -9.62 5.17 8.98
CA LEU A 430 -10.91 4.52 8.74
C LEU A 430 -12.06 5.52 8.84
N ARG A 431 -13.06 5.33 7.98
CA ARG A 431 -14.24 6.18 7.83
C ARG A 431 -15.47 5.32 7.66
N ARG A 432 -16.59 5.79 8.21
CA ARG A 432 -17.91 5.21 7.94
C ARG A 432 -18.46 5.77 6.64
N ALA A 433 -19.06 4.91 5.83
CA ALA A 433 -19.76 5.23 4.61
C ALA A 433 -21.08 4.44 4.55
N ALA A 434 -21.88 4.70 3.52
CA ALA A 434 -23.06 3.91 3.20
C ALA A 434 -22.75 2.99 2.03
N ASP A 435 -23.11 1.72 2.17
CA ASP A 435 -23.01 0.74 1.09
C ASP A 435 -24.07 1.00 0.00
N HIS A 436 -24.02 0.23 -1.09
CA HIS A 436 -24.96 0.35 -2.20
C HIS A 436 -26.45 0.17 -1.78
N LEU A 437 -26.73 -0.52 -0.66
CA LEU A 437 -28.06 -0.70 -0.06
C LEU A 437 -28.40 0.34 1.02
N GLY A 438 -27.51 1.30 1.29
CA GLY A 438 -27.68 2.31 2.34
C GLY A 438 -27.33 1.84 3.76
N ARG A 439 -26.73 0.66 3.91
CA ARG A 439 -26.27 0.12 5.21
C ARG A 439 -24.89 0.68 5.58
N PRO A 440 -24.54 0.75 6.88
CA PRO A 440 -23.22 1.24 7.29
C PRO A 440 -22.10 0.27 6.87
N ILE A 441 -21.03 0.82 6.30
CA ILE A 441 -19.80 0.10 5.93
C ILE A 441 -18.57 0.95 6.32
N TYR A 442 -17.42 0.32 6.53
CA TYR A 442 -16.15 1.04 6.68
C TYR A 442 -15.40 1.13 5.35
N THR A 443 -14.72 2.24 5.13
CA THR A 443 -13.71 2.47 4.09
C THR A 443 -12.52 3.15 4.73
N ASP A 444 -11.36 3.19 4.09
CA ASP A 444 -10.27 4.09 4.48
C ASP A 444 -10.30 5.39 3.66
N GLU A 445 -9.46 6.34 4.07
CA GLU A 445 -9.30 7.64 3.40
C GLU A 445 -8.76 7.54 1.97
N GLN A 446 -7.96 6.50 1.69
CA GLN A 446 -7.40 6.25 0.37
C GLN A 446 -8.50 5.83 -0.62
N MET A 447 -9.31 4.83 -0.27
CA MET A 447 -10.45 4.38 -1.07
C MET A 447 -11.53 5.46 -1.20
N ALA A 448 -11.74 6.28 -0.17
CA ALA A 448 -12.63 7.43 -0.26
C ALA A 448 -12.15 8.47 -1.28
N THR A 449 -10.83 8.67 -1.38
CA THR A 449 -10.22 9.52 -2.42
C THR A 449 -10.42 8.92 -3.81
N TYR A 450 -10.31 7.59 -3.95
CA TYR A 450 -10.57 6.90 -5.20
C TYR A 450 -12.02 7.01 -5.63
N LEU A 451 -12.97 6.89 -4.68
CA LEU A 451 -14.40 7.10 -4.95
C LEU A 451 -14.65 8.50 -5.54
N ALA A 452 -14.15 9.56 -4.90
CA ALA A 452 -14.33 10.93 -5.39
C ALA A 452 -13.74 11.16 -6.80
N GLN A 453 -12.66 10.44 -7.15
CA GLN A 453 -12.07 10.48 -8.48
C GLN A 453 -12.93 9.76 -9.52
N PHE A 454 -13.45 8.57 -9.18
CA PHE A 454 -14.37 7.83 -10.03
C PHE A 454 -15.67 8.59 -10.28
N GLU A 455 -16.28 9.16 -9.24
CA GLU A 455 -17.52 9.94 -9.37
C GLU A 455 -17.32 11.18 -10.26
N ARG A 456 -16.12 11.77 -10.25
CA ARG A 456 -15.76 12.85 -11.19
C ARG A 456 -15.74 12.35 -12.64
N ASP A 457 -15.13 11.20 -12.89
CA ASP A 457 -15.12 10.60 -14.23
C ASP A 457 -16.53 10.22 -14.68
N PHE A 458 -17.34 9.65 -13.79
CA PHE A 458 -18.72 9.25 -14.07
C PHE A 458 -19.60 10.46 -14.38
N LYS A 459 -19.46 11.56 -13.63
CA LYS A 459 -20.13 12.84 -13.92
C LYS A 459 -19.76 13.36 -15.31
N ALA A 460 -18.48 13.31 -15.67
CA ALA A 460 -18.01 13.75 -16.98
C ALA A 460 -18.57 12.88 -18.13
N ASP A 461 -18.71 11.58 -17.90
CA ASP A 461 -19.31 10.64 -18.85
C ASP A 461 -20.83 10.84 -18.98
N GLU A 462 -21.54 11.02 -17.87
CA GLU A 462 -22.97 11.35 -17.86
C GLU A 462 -23.25 12.64 -18.64
N ALA A 463 -22.43 13.68 -18.45
CA ALA A 463 -22.51 14.93 -19.20
C ALA A 463 -22.27 14.75 -20.72
N ARG A 464 -21.57 13.69 -21.13
CA ARG A 464 -21.35 13.30 -22.53
C ARG A 464 -22.41 12.31 -23.05
N GLY A 465 -23.39 11.93 -22.23
CA GLY A 465 -24.42 10.94 -22.56
C GLY A 465 -23.93 9.49 -22.53
N LEU A 466 -22.77 9.21 -21.92
CA LEU A 466 -22.23 7.86 -21.75
C LEU A 466 -22.78 7.24 -20.46
N ARG A 467 -22.98 5.92 -20.46
CA ARG A 467 -23.60 5.19 -19.36
C ARG A 467 -22.57 4.41 -18.56
N THR A 468 -22.68 4.50 -17.23
CA THR A 468 -21.89 3.72 -16.27
C THR A 468 -22.83 2.97 -15.33
N VAL A 469 -22.65 1.66 -15.20
CA VAL A 469 -23.49 0.78 -14.38
C VAL A 469 -22.67 0.28 -13.19
N ASP A 470 -23.14 0.51 -11.96
CA ASP A 470 -22.60 -0.14 -10.78
C ASP A 470 -23.24 -1.52 -10.60
N ALA A 471 -22.53 -2.55 -11.09
CA ALA A 471 -22.87 -3.96 -10.95
C ALA A 471 -22.03 -4.67 -9.88
N THR A 472 -21.48 -3.90 -8.95
CA THR A 472 -20.61 -4.42 -7.87
C THR A 472 -21.39 -5.31 -6.92
N GLU A 473 -22.68 -5.02 -6.70
CA GLU A 473 -23.52 -5.73 -5.73
C GLU A 473 -22.87 -5.80 -4.34
N GLY A 474 -22.12 -4.75 -3.99
CA GLY A 474 -21.34 -4.61 -2.77
C GLY A 474 -20.62 -3.26 -2.71
N GLY A 475 -19.94 -2.99 -1.61
CA GLY A 475 -19.15 -1.77 -1.44
C GLY A 475 -19.95 -0.49 -1.25
N VAL A 476 -19.22 0.63 -1.24
CA VAL A 476 -19.80 1.97 -1.11
C VAL A 476 -20.61 2.36 -2.35
N ARG A 477 -21.70 3.09 -2.11
CA ARG A 477 -22.50 3.69 -3.18
C ARG A 477 -21.64 4.65 -4.00
N LYS A 478 -21.83 4.62 -5.33
CA LYS A 478 -21.15 5.48 -6.30
C LYS A 478 -22.16 6.44 -6.93
N ALA A 479 -21.89 7.74 -6.89
CA ALA A 479 -22.70 8.74 -7.58
C ALA A 479 -22.52 8.68 -9.10
N TYR A 480 -23.51 9.19 -9.85
CA TYR A 480 -23.49 9.27 -11.33
C TYR A 480 -23.41 7.90 -12.04
N THR A 481 -23.91 6.85 -11.39
CA THR A 481 -24.05 5.51 -11.96
C THR A 481 -25.47 5.00 -11.78
N SER A 482 -25.94 4.18 -12.73
CA SER A 482 -27.16 3.37 -12.52
C SER A 482 -26.80 2.06 -11.83
N SER A 483 -27.67 1.52 -10.98
CA SER A 483 -27.47 0.22 -10.33
C SER A 483 -28.21 -0.91 -11.05
N ALA A 484 -27.54 -2.04 -11.25
CA ALA A 484 -28.11 -3.29 -11.75
C ALA A 484 -27.27 -4.46 -11.22
N SER A 485 -27.80 -5.68 -11.16
CA SER A 485 -26.96 -6.87 -10.91
C SER A 485 -26.08 -7.17 -12.13
N LEU A 486 -24.96 -7.87 -11.92
CA LEU A 486 -24.15 -8.33 -13.06
C LEU A 486 -24.95 -9.28 -13.95
N GLY A 487 -25.84 -10.10 -13.36
CA GLY A 487 -26.73 -10.98 -14.10
C GLY A 487 -27.61 -10.22 -15.10
N GLU A 488 -28.34 -9.21 -14.63
CA GLU A 488 -29.22 -8.38 -15.47
C GLU A 488 -28.44 -7.68 -16.60
N PHE A 489 -27.26 -7.12 -16.28
CA PHE A 489 -26.41 -6.49 -17.28
C PHE A 489 -25.97 -7.46 -18.38
N LEU A 490 -25.55 -8.67 -18.00
CA LEU A 490 -25.14 -9.69 -18.96
C LEU A 490 -26.32 -10.24 -19.76
N ASP A 491 -27.49 -10.39 -19.14
CA ASP A 491 -28.69 -10.84 -19.84
C ASP A 491 -29.13 -9.83 -20.90
N GLU A 492 -28.91 -8.52 -20.70
CA GLU A 492 -29.17 -7.50 -21.72
C GLU A 492 -28.10 -7.44 -22.83
N HIS A 493 -26.82 -7.55 -22.46
CA HIS A 493 -25.70 -7.22 -23.35
C HIS A 493 -24.93 -8.42 -23.92
N ALA A 494 -25.06 -9.61 -23.32
CA ALA A 494 -24.47 -10.86 -23.79
C ALA A 494 -25.50 -11.84 -24.40
N ALA A 495 -26.78 -11.44 -24.51
CA ALA A 495 -27.85 -12.27 -25.05
C ALA A 495 -27.54 -12.88 -26.43
N PRO A 496 -28.05 -14.09 -26.72
CA PRO A 496 -28.03 -14.64 -28.07
C PRO A 496 -28.69 -13.66 -29.07
N GLY A 497 -27.94 -13.22 -30.08
CA GLY A 497 -28.38 -12.23 -31.06
C GLY A 497 -27.66 -10.87 -30.97
N ARG A 498 -26.94 -10.60 -29.86
CA ARG A 498 -25.99 -9.48 -29.84
C ARG A 498 -24.77 -9.81 -30.73
N PRO A 499 -24.23 -8.83 -31.47
CA PRO A 499 -23.14 -9.10 -32.40
C PRO A 499 -21.87 -9.47 -31.63
N GLU A 500 -21.05 -10.35 -32.19
CA GLU A 500 -19.76 -10.69 -31.59
C GLU A 500 -18.78 -9.51 -31.64
N LEU A 501 -17.78 -9.58 -30.76
CA LEU A 501 -16.69 -8.62 -30.68
C LEU A 501 -15.75 -8.79 -31.88
N PRO A 502 -15.27 -7.68 -32.47
CA PRO A 502 -14.16 -7.70 -33.42
C PRO A 502 -12.92 -8.39 -32.85
N ALA A 503 -12.10 -8.96 -33.74
CA ALA A 503 -10.81 -9.54 -33.34
C ALA A 503 -9.87 -8.45 -32.79
N ILE A 504 -9.20 -8.75 -31.68
CA ILE A 504 -8.17 -7.87 -31.10
C ILE A 504 -6.89 -8.01 -31.93
N PRO A 505 -6.31 -6.91 -32.44
CA PRO A 505 -5.01 -6.94 -33.12
C PRO A 505 -3.93 -7.58 -32.23
N ALA A 506 -3.16 -8.50 -32.80
CA ALA A 506 -2.06 -9.12 -32.09
C ALA A 506 -0.93 -8.10 -31.87
N ALA A 507 -0.47 -7.96 -30.62
CA ALA A 507 0.72 -7.15 -30.34
C ALA A 507 2.00 -7.88 -30.79
N ARG A 508 3.07 -7.13 -31.00
CA ARG A 508 4.41 -7.66 -31.28
C ARG A 508 4.97 -8.43 -30.08
N ARG A 509 5.66 -9.54 -30.37
CA ARG A 509 6.47 -10.29 -29.39
C ARG A 509 7.95 -10.13 -29.70
N GLY A 510 8.78 -10.04 -28.66
CA GLY A 510 10.24 -10.04 -28.77
C GLY A 510 10.88 -8.66 -28.57
N ARG A 511 12.22 -8.66 -28.52
CA ARG A 511 13.04 -7.45 -28.40
C ARG A 511 13.38 -6.92 -29.79
N ASP A 512 13.19 -5.61 -30.01
CA ASP A 512 13.70 -4.93 -31.19
C ASP A 512 15.08 -4.34 -30.87
N GLU A 513 16.12 -5.10 -31.18
CA GLU A 513 17.51 -4.69 -30.93
C GLU A 513 17.92 -3.41 -31.67
N ARG A 514 17.27 -3.05 -32.78
CA ARG A 514 17.53 -1.78 -33.47
C ARG A 514 16.92 -0.62 -32.68
N ALA A 515 15.67 -0.74 -32.24
CA ALA A 515 15.00 0.27 -31.44
C ALA A 515 15.67 0.46 -30.07
N ILE A 516 16.10 -0.63 -29.43
CA ILE A 516 16.84 -0.59 -28.15
C ILE A 516 18.16 0.15 -28.28
N ARG A 517 18.93 -0.08 -29.36
CA ARG A 517 20.18 0.67 -29.61
C ARG A 517 19.94 2.16 -29.83
N ALA A 518 18.92 2.51 -30.61
CA ALA A 518 18.56 3.91 -30.82
C ALA A 518 18.14 4.60 -29.52
N ALA A 519 17.36 3.90 -28.66
CA ALA A 519 17.01 4.39 -27.34
C ALA A 519 18.24 4.56 -26.43
N GLU A 520 19.19 3.62 -26.44
CA GLU A 520 20.43 3.73 -25.68
C GLU A 520 21.24 4.97 -26.07
N GLU A 521 21.42 5.20 -27.38
CA GLU A 521 22.13 6.37 -27.91
C GLU A 521 21.45 7.67 -27.47
N ARG A 522 20.12 7.72 -27.56
CA ARG A 522 19.34 8.87 -27.14
C ARG A 522 19.44 9.14 -25.63
N VAL A 523 19.32 8.11 -24.80
CA VAL A 523 19.45 8.21 -23.35
C VAL A 523 20.85 8.72 -22.96
N ARG A 524 21.91 8.25 -23.64
CA ARG A 524 23.29 8.72 -23.39
C ARG A 524 23.49 10.19 -23.71
N ALA A 525 22.92 10.66 -24.81
CA ALA A 525 22.98 12.07 -25.22
C ALA A 525 22.29 12.94 -24.17
N VAL A 526 21.03 12.63 -23.83
CA VAL A 526 20.26 13.36 -22.81
C VAL A 526 20.96 13.33 -21.46
N ARG A 527 21.51 12.18 -21.05
CA ARG A 527 22.31 12.05 -19.82
C ARG A 527 23.50 13.03 -19.80
N GLY A 528 24.25 13.14 -20.90
CA GLY A 528 25.37 14.09 -20.98
C GLY A 528 24.94 15.53 -20.74
N ASP A 529 23.80 15.92 -21.31
CA ASP A 529 23.21 17.24 -21.14
C ASP A 529 22.67 17.47 -19.72
N VAL A 530 22.05 16.46 -19.08
CA VAL A 530 21.61 16.52 -17.68
C VAL A 530 22.79 16.80 -16.74
N TRP A 531 23.91 16.09 -16.90
CA TRP A 531 25.12 16.35 -16.10
C TRP A 531 25.69 17.75 -16.35
N LYS A 532 25.59 18.25 -17.59
CA LYS A 532 26.00 19.60 -17.94
C LYS A 532 25.12 20.64 -17.25
N ILE A 533 23.79 20.45 -17.19
CA ILE A 533 22.85 21.30 -16.45
C ILE A 533 23.18 21.31 -14.96
N ALA A 534 23.46 20.15 -14.37
CA ALA A 534 23.84 20.05 -12.95
C ALA A 534 25.12 20.85 -12.66
N ARG A 535 26.13 20.72 -13.52
CA ARG A 535 27.38 21.50 -13.43
C ARG A 535 27.13 23.00 -13.58
N LEU A 536 26.40 23.44 -14.60
CA LEU A 536 26.07 24.85 -14.82
C LEU A 536 25.34 25.45 -13.61
N SER A 537 24.44 24.68 -12.99
CA SER A 537 23.71 25.09 -11.79
C SER A 537 24.64 25.26 -10.58
N ARG A 538 25.58 24.33 -10.37
CA ARG A 538 26.62 24.42 -9.33
C ARG A 538 27.55 25.61 -9.54
N ASP A 539 27.95 25.87 -10.78
CA ASP A 539 28.87 26.95 -11.13
C ASP A 539 28.20 28.33 -11.00
N ALA A 540 26.87 28.43 -11.22
CA ALA A 540 26.12 29.67 -11.12
C ALA A 540 25.77 30.07 -9.66
N SER A 541 25.61 29.10 -8.76
CA SER A 541 25.24 29.36 -7.36
C SER A 541 26.24 30.28 -6.60
N PRO A 542 27.58 30.10 -6.68
CA PRO A 542 28.55 31.03 -6.11
C PRO A 542 28.53 32.43 -6.74
N ILE A 543 28.12 32.55 -8.00
CA ILE A 543 28.00 33.86 -8.68
C ILE A 543 26.84 34.65 -8.06
N LEU A 544 25.69 34.00 -7.83
CA LEU A 544 24.57 34.58 -7.08
C LEU A 544 24.97 34.97 -5.65
N GLY A 545 25.76 34.15 -4.97
CA GLY A 545 26.30 34.50 -3.64
C GLY A 545 27.11 35.80 -3.65
N ARG A 546 28.00 35.98 -4.64
CA ARG A 546 28.74 37.24 -4.81
C ARG A 546 27.85 38.45 -5.12
N MET A 547 26.71 38.25 -5.80
CA MET A 547 25.76 39.34 -6.06
C MET A 547 25.17 39.90 -4.76
N LEU A 548 25.01 39.08 -3.71
CA LEU A 548 24.59 39.54 -2.38
C LEU A 548 25.68 40.40 -1.71
N GLU A 549 26.95 40.05 -1.90
CA GLU A 549 28.09 40.79 -1.32
C GLU A 549 28.26 42.19 -1.94
N VAL A 550 28.05 42.31 -3.25
CA VAL A 550 28.23 43.56 -4.02
C VAL A 550 26.91 44.27 -4.34
N GLN A 551 25.83 43.94 -3.65
CA GLN A 551 24.46 44.36 -3.99
C GLN A 551 24.27 45.88 -4.17
N ARG A 552 25.07 46.69 -3.49
CA ARG A 552 25.02 48.16 -3.58
C ARG A 552 25.74 48.73 -4.80
N ASP A 553 26.53 47.92 -5.52
CA ASP A 553 27.21 48.28 -6.77
C ASP A 553 26.47 47.69 -7.97
N GLN A 554 25.53 48.47 -8.53
CA GLN A 554 24.67 48.02 -9.63
C GLN A 554 25.45 47.68 -10.92
N ARG A 555 26.61 48.30 -11.14
CA ARG A 555 27.45 47.95 -12.29
C ARG A 555 28.03 46.55 -12.12
N ARG A 556 28.57 46.26 -10.93
CA ARG A 556 29.15 44.94 -10.64
C ARG A 556 28.08 43.86 -10.58
N VAL A 557 26.89 44.17 -10.06
CA VAL A 557 25.72 43.28 -10.10
C VAL A 557 25.32 42.98 -11.54
N GLY A 558 25.28 43.98 -12.43
CA GLY A 558 24.98 43.79 -13.86
C GLY A 558 25.94 42.80 -14.55
N GLU A 559 27.26 42.97 -14.34
CA GLU A 559 28.28 42.05 -14.88
C GLU A 559 28.09 40.60 -14.38
N LEU A 560 27.63 40.41 -13.15
CA LEU A 560 27.35 39.08 -12.58
C LEU A 560 26.03 38.50 -13.12
N ILE A 561 25.00 39.33 -13.33
CA ILE A 561 23.73 38.94 -13.95
C ILE A 561 23.99 38.39 -15.36
N ASP A 562 24.76 39.11 -16.17
CA ASP A 562 25.05 38.69 -17.55
C ASP A 562 25.72 37.31 -17.59
N ARG A 563 26.62 37.03 -16.64
CA ARG A 563 27.25 35.71 -16.50
C ARG A 563 26.25 34.62 -16.13
N VAL A 564 25.39 34.87 -15.14
CA VAL A 564 24.34 33.91 -14.74
C VAL A 564 23.36 33.67 -15.88
N TYR A 565 22.98 34.72 -16.62
CA TYR A 565 22.07 34.62 -17.75
C TYR A 565 22.68 33.84 -18.91
N ALA A 566 23.96 34.03 -19.22
CA ALA A 566 24.64 33.20 -20.21
C ALA A 566 24.60 31.70 -19.85
N MET A 567 24.84 31.37 -18.58
CA MET A 567 24.78 29.98 -18.09
C MET A 567 23.35 29.43 -18.07
N ARG A 568 22.35 30.26 -17.73
CA ARG A 568 20.93 29.94 -17.82
C ARG A 568 20.54 29.64 -19.26
N ASP A 569 20.90 30.50 -20.19
CA ASP A 569 20.54 30.38 -21.60
C ASP A 569 21.20 29.15 -22.22
N GLU A 570 22.45 28.85 -21.84
CA GLU A 570 23.10 27.59 -22.17
C GLU A 570 22.32 26.40 -21.59
N ALA A 571 21.95 26.41 -20.31
CA ALA A 571 21.19 25.31 -19.69
C ALA A 571 19.81 25.11 -20.35
N VAL A 572 19.09 26.20 -20.66
CA VAL A 572 17.78 26.17 -21.32
C VAL A 572 17.88 25.63 -22.74
N SER A 573 18.99 25.88 -23.44
CA SER A 573 19.23 25.38 -24.80
C SER A 573 19.41 23.87 -24.88
N LEU A 574 19.74 23.21 -23.75
CA LEU A 574 19.94 21.76 -23.65
C LEU A 574 18.60 21.01 -23.57
N GLN A 575 17.75 21.18 -24.59
CA GLN A 575 16.49 20.43 -24.71
C GLN A 575 16.72 19.05 -25.33
N PRO A 576 16.02 17.99 -24.87
CA PRO A 576 14.95 17.99 -23.86
C PRO A 576 15.44 17.82 -22.40
N ALA A 577 16.76 17.73 -22.18
CA ALA A 577 17.34 17.45 -20.86
C ALA A 577 16.92 18.47 -19.79
N TYR A 578 16.84 19.75 -20.15
CA TYR A 578 16.38 20.80 -19.25
C TYR A 578 14.96 20.57 -18.76
N GLU A 579 14.02 20.34 -19.67
CA GLU A 579 12.62 20.08 -19.31
C GLU A 579 12.47 18.80 -18.47
N LEU A 580 13.17 17.73 -18.84
CA LEU A 580 13.13 16.46 -18.09
C LEU A 580 13.69 16.63 -16.66
N THR A 581 14.78 17.36 -16.50
CA THR A 581 15.37 17.63 -15.18
C THR A 581 14.41 18.46 -14.32
N HIS A 582 13.70 19.42 -14.92
CA HIS A 582 12.67 20.19 -14.23
C HIS A 582 11.45 19.35 -13.83
N ARG A 583 10.99 18.44 -14.71
CA ARG A 583 9.92 17.48 -14.39
C ARG A 583 10.33 16.53 -13.26
N PHE A 584 11.61 16.16 -13.18
CA PHE A 584 12.14 15.38 -12.07
C PHE A 584 12.20 16.20 -10.76
N ASN A 585 12.52 17.49 -10.84
CA ASN A 585 12.64 18.40 -9.69
C ASN A 585 11.29 18.95 -9.18
N GLN A 586 10.29 18.09 -8.96
CA GLN A 586 8.96 18.51 -8.49
C GLN A 586 9.01 19.21 -7.12
N THR A 587 9.80 18.68 -6.19
CA THR A 587 9.95 19.26 -4.84
C THR A 587 10.60 20.64 -4.87
N GLY A 588 11.66 20.82 -5.67
CA GLY A 588 12.31 22.12 -5.83
C GLY A 588 11.37 23.12 -6.51
N ALA A 589 10.63 22.69 -7.54
CA ALA A 589 9.63 23.52 -8.22
C ALA A 589 8.52 23.99 -7.27
N PHE A 590 7.99 23.10 -6.43
CA PHE A 590 6.98 23.45 -5.43
C PHE A 590 7.50 24.44 -4.38
N ASN A 591 8.69 24.18 -3.82
CA ASN A 591 9.28 25.08 -2.84
C ASN A 591 9.60 26.45 -3.45
N ARG A 592 10.08 26.49 -4.70
CA ARG A 592 10.28 27.74 -5.44
C ARG A 592 8.96 28.49 -5.61
N ALA A 593 7.89 27.81 -6.06
CA ALA A 593 6.58 28.43 -6.25
C ALA A 593 6.05 29.02 -4.93
N ARG A 594 6.24 28.32 -3.82
CA ARG A 594 5.90 28.80 -2.48
C ARG A 594 6.66 30.08 -2.11
N THR A 595 7.97 30.12 -2.34
CA THR A 595 8.77 31.32 -2.05
C THR A 595 8.42 32.49 -2.98
N ASP A 596 8.24 32.23 -4.29
CA ASP A 596 7.86 33.25 -5.27
C ASP A 596 6.52 33.90 -4.92
N ARG A 597 5.55 33.09 -4.48
CA ARG A 597 4.27 33.57 -3.96
C ARG A 597 4.45 34.50 -2.77
N GLY A 598 5.24 34.08 -1.77
CA GLY A 598 5.52 34.91 -0.58
C GLY A 598 6.10 36.27 -0.95
N LEU A 599 7.05 36.30 -1.90
CA LEU A 599 7.68 37.55 -2.37
C LEU A 599 6.73 38.48 -3.13
N ARG A 600 5.80 37.93 -3.93
CA ARG A 600 4.81 38.74 -4.66
C ARG A 600 3.80 39.39 -3.74
N LEU A 601 3.43 38.72 -2.65
CA LEU A 601 2.48 39.21 -1.65
C LEU A 601 3.09 40.25 -0.68
N GLU A 602 4.41 40.42 -0.67
CA GLU A 602 5.12 41.32 0.25
C GLU A 602 5.40 42.69 -0.40
N GLU A 603 4.39 43.56 -0.37
CA GLU A 603 4.46 44.91 -0.98
C GLU A 603 5.39 45.88 -0.23
N SER A 604 5.67 45.64 1.06
CA SER A 604 6.45 46.54 1.92
C SER A 604 7.97 46.37 1.84
N LEU A 605 8.48 45.49 0.98
CA LEU A 605 9.93 45.29 0.86
C LEU A 605 10.59 46.41 0.05
N GLU A 606 11.63 47.01 0.62
CA GLU A 606 12.52 47.89 -0.12
C GLU A 606 13.12 47.17 -1.34
N PRO A 607 13.33 47.85 -2.48
CA PRO A 607 13.80 47.21 -3.72
C PRO A 607 15.07 46.37 -3.55
N VAL A 608 16.00 46.83 -2.71
CA VAL A 608 17.26 46.12 -2.41
C VAL A 608 16.99 44.85 -1.59
N GLU A 609 16.10 44.90 -0.60
CA GLU A 609 15.78 43.71 0.20
C GLU A 609 15.03 42.67 -0.64
N ARG A 610 14.11 43.11 -1.50
CA ARG A 610 13.41 42.25 -2.46
C ARG A 610 14.41 41.55 -3.40
N GLN A 611 15.37 42.29 -3.95
CA GLN A 611 16.42 41.72 -4.79
C GLN A 611 17.27 40.68 -4.04
N ALA A 612 17.61 40.93 -2.76
CA ALA A 612 18.40 39.99 -1.95
C ALA A 612 17.64 38.67 -1.74
N ARG A 613 16.35 38.74 -1.38
CA ARG A 613 15.52 37.54 -1.19
C ARG A 613 15.30 36.77 -2.49
N GLN A 614 15.18 37.46 -3.63
CA GLN A 614 15.11 36.82 -4.95
C GLN A 614 16.40 36.05 -5.28
N ILE A 615 17.57 36.66 -5.04
CA ILE A 615 18.88 36.03 -5.26
C ILE A 615 19.04 34.79 -4.38
N GLU A 616 18.69 34.85 -3.09
CA GLU A 616 18.79 33.71 -2.19
C GLU A 616 17.83 32.57 -2.58
N ARG A 617 16.61 32.92 -3.00
CA ARG A 617 15.64 31.98 -3.58
C ARG A 617 16.20 31.31 -4.82
N ASP A 618 16.81 32.07 -5.74
CA ASP A 618 17.39 31.53 -6.98
C ASP A 618 18.60 30.62 -6.69
N ARG A 619 19.44 31.00 -5.71
CA ARG A 619 20.57 30.20 -5.23
C ARG A 619 20.11 28.82 -4.74
N LYS A 620 19.10 28.79 -3.86
CA LYS A 620 18.51 27.55 -3.34
C LYS A 620 17.86 26.71 -4.45
N ASN A 621 17.21 27.36 -5.41
CA ASN A 621 16.64 26.67 -6.56
C ASN A 621 17.70 26.02 -7.45
N LEU A 622 18.86 26.66 -7.65
CA LEU A 622 19.99 26.07 -8.37
C LEU A 622 20.61 24.89 -7.63
N GLU A 623 20.68 24.92 -6.30
CA GLU A 623 21.13 23.77 -5.49
C GLU A 623 20.21 22.56 -5.68
N TRP A 624 18.88 22.77 -5.62
CA TRP A 624 17.92 21.70 -5.89
C TRP A 624 17.99 21.20 -7.33
N LEU A 625 18.15 22.09 -8.31
CA LEU A 625 18.28 21.71 -9.72
C LEU A 625 19.55 20.90 -9.98
N ALA A 626 20.67 21.26 -9.34
CA ALA A 626 21.91 20.50 -9.40
C ALA A 626 21.75 19.10 -8.83
N ALA A 627 21.21 18.98 -7.61
CA ALA A 627 20.97 17.69 -6.96
C ALA A 627 20.00 16.80 -7.76
N ALA A 628 18.93 17.40 -8.30
CA ALA A 628 17.99 16.72 -9.19
C ALA A 628 18.68 16.23 -10.48
N GLY A 629 19.55 17.04 -11.07
CA GLY A 629 20.34 16.65 -12.24
C GLY A 629 21.29 15.50 -11.94
N ASP A 630 21.99 15.53 -10.80
CA ASP A 630 22.90 14.45 -10.42
C ASP A 630 22.13 13.12 -10.17
N ALA A 631 20.99 13.17 -9.47
CA ALA A 631 20.14 12.01 -9.24
C ALA A 631 19.53 11.45 -10.54
N PHE A 632 18.97 12.31 -11.39
CA PHE A 632 18.41 11.91 -12.67
C PHE A 632 19.48 11.35 -13.62
N GLY A 633 20.67 11.95 -13.64
CA GLY A 633 21.83 11.46 -14.39
C GLY A 633 22.21 10.02 -13.98
N SER A 634 22.20 9.72 -12.68
CA SER A 634 22.45 8.36 -12.17
C SER A 634 21.37 7.37 -12.63
N LEU A 635 20.09 7.75 -12.64
CA LEU A 635 19.02 6.88 -13.13
C LEU A 635 19.17 6.59 -14.63
N LEU A 636 19.60 7.58 -15.42
CA LEU A 636 19.88 7.39 -16.85
C LEU A 636 21.08 6.46 -17.07
N ASP A 637 22.10 6.49 -16.21
CA ASP A 637 23.21 5.52 -16.27
C ASP A 637 22.72 4.08 -16.03
N ASP A 638 21.84 3.90 -15.06
CA ASP A 638 21.25 2.58 -14.82
C ASP A 638 20.35 2.14 -15.98
N ALA A 639 19.62 3.06 -16.60
CA ALA A 639 18.83 2.76 -17.81
C ALA A 639 19.71 2.28 -18.96
N VAL A 640 20.88 2.91 -19.17
CA VAL A 640 21.86 2.46 -20.19
C VAL A 640 22.38 1.05 -19.87
N LYS A 641 22.65 0.73 -18.60
CA LYS A 641 23.06 -0.63 -18.20
C LYS A 641 21.95 -1.65 -18.47
N ALA A 642 20.70 -1.32 -18.13
CA ALA A 642 19.56 -2.19 -18.35
C ALA A 642 19.29 -2.46 -19.84
N LEU A 643 19.36 -1.43 -20.69
CA LEU A 643 19.19 -1.58 -22.15
C LEU A 643 20.21 -2.54 -22.76
N ARG A 644 21.44 -2.56 -22.21
CA ARG A 644 22.52 -3.49 -22.58
C ARG A 644 22.38 -4.91 -22.05
N GLY A 645 21.27 -5.23 -21.39
CA GLY A 645 21.01 -6.55 -20.79
C GLY A 645 21.51 -6.70 -19.35
N GLY A 646 21.91 -5.61 -18.69
CA GLY A 646 22.15 -5.62 -17.25
C GLY A 646 20.86 -5.80 -16.44
N PRO A 647 20.95 -6.11 -15.13
CA PRO A 647 19.78 -6.28 -14.28
C PRO A 647 18.99 -4.97 -14.15
N LYS A 648 17.65 -5.07 -14.22
CA LYS A 648 16.75 -3.93 -14.01
C LYS A 648 16.64 -3.62 -12.51
N LYS A 649 16.59 -2.33 -12.16
CA LYS A 649 16.31 -1.88 -10.80
C LYS A 649 14.80 -1.88 -10.54
N THR A 650 14.32 -2.87 -9.78
CA THR A 650 12.90 -3.05 -9.44
C THR A 650 12.54 -2.55 -8.03
N ARG A 651 13.53 -2.22 -7.20
CA ARG A 651 13.35 -1.91 -5.77
C ARG A 651 13.70 -0.47 -5.45
N ASP A 652 13.00 0.11 -4.48
CA ASP A 652 13.39 1.38 -3.86
C ASP A 652 14.57 1.17 -2.90
N GLU A 653 15.56 2.08 -2.96
CA GLU A 653 16.53 2.21 -1.88
C GLU A 653 15.79 2.89 -0.70
N ALA A 654 16.00 2.40 0.54
CA ALA A 654 15.25 2.93 1.69
C ALA A 654 15.42 4.45 1.80
N PRO A 655 14.34 5.24 2.00
CA PRO A 655 14.42 6.69 2.10
C PRO A 655 15.48 7.10 3.12
N VAL A 656 16.31 8.08 2.77
CA VAL A 656 17.21 8.72 3.73
C VAL A 656 16.34 9.60 4.62
N ASP A 657 16.09 9.18 5.86
CA ASP A 657 15.54 10.09 6.86
C ASP A 657 16.43 11.34 6.92
N ALA A 658 15.89 12.49 6.53
CA ALA A 658 16.63 13.76 6.48
C ALA A 658 17.19 14.17 7.87
N VAL A 659 16.67 13.59 8.94
CA VAL A 659 17.14 13.80 10.33
C VAL A 659 18.30 12.87 10.69
N ALA A 660 18.46 11.72 10.02
CA ALA A 660 19.56 10.78 10.24
C ALA A 660 20.79 11.05 9.34
N ALA A 661 20.63 11.88 8.30
CA ALA A 661 21.67 12.20 7.32
C ALA A 661 22.91 12.91 7.92
N THR A 662 22.83 13.44 9.14
CA THR A 662 23.97 14.09 9.80
C THR A 662 24.94 13.12 10.48
N ARG A 663 24.66 11.82 10.56
CA ARG A 663 25.57 10.81 11.15
C ARG A 663 25.35 9.39 10.58
N SER A 664 25.82 9.11 9.38
CA SER A 664 26.03 7.71 8.97
C SER A 664 27.09 7.65 7.87
N GLU A 665 28.36 7.61 8.27
CA GLU A 665 29.31 6.81 7.52
C GLU A 665 28.79 5.36 7.59
N SER A 666 28.65 4.69 6.43
CA SER A 666 28.18 3.30 6.38
C SER A 666 29.06 2.45 7.28
N ARG A 667 28.48 1.89 8.35
CA ARG A 667 29.22 1.06 9.29
C ARG A 667 29.62 -0.24 8.58
N ARG A 668 30.92 -0.51 8.47
CA ARG A 668 31.41 -1.78 7.94
C ARG A 668 31.18 -2.88 8.97
N VAL A 669 30.46 -3.93 8.59
CA VAL A 669 30.32 -5.17 9.36
C VAL A 669 31.69 -5.84 9.41
N SER A 670 32.25 -6.05 10.60
CA SER A 670 33.61 -6.56 10.79
C SER A 670 33.68 -8.09 10.97
N GLY A 671 32.57 -8.72 11.35
CA GLY A 671 32.44 -10.18 11.45
C GLY A 671 31.01 -10.68 11.26
N ALA A 672 30.85 -11.72 10.44
CA ALA A 672 29.59 -12.45 10.24
C ALA A 672 29.79 -13.94 10.52
N ALA A 673 28.83 -14.56 11.21
CA ALA A 673 28.89 -15.98 11.56
C ALA A 673 27.50 -16.63 11.55
N ALA A 674 27.44 -17.93 11.26
CA ALA A 674 26.28 -18.73 11.57
C ALA A 674 26.24 -19.00 13.08
N VAL A 675 25.11 -18.75 13.74
CA VAL A 675 24.91 -19.03 15.16
C VAL A 675 23.88 -20.13 15.30
N ILE A 676 24.31 -21.24 15.90
CA ILE A 676 23.55 -22.47 16.02
C ILE A 676 23.38 -22.80 17.51
N VAL A 677 22.17 -23.11 17.94
CA VAL A 677 21.90 -23.64 19.27
C VAL A 677 21.84 -25.17 19.19
N ALA A 678 22.60 -25.86 20.05
CA ALA A 678 22.60 -27.33 20.16
C ALA A 678 22.51 -27.74 21.63
N ARG A 679 21.34 -28.22 22.05
CA ARG A 679 21.05 -28.53 23.47
C ARG A 679 21.31 -29.99 23.79
N SER A 680 21.68 -30.29 25.03
CA SER A 680 21.89 -31.65 25.54
C SER A 680 20.70 -32.58 25.28
N ASP A 681 19.46 -32.09 25.39
CA ASP A 681 18.22 -32.83 25.11
C ASP A 681 17.95 -33.04 23.60
N GLU A 682 18.63 -32.29 22.72
CA GLU A 682 18.49 -32.40 21.26
C GLU A 682 19.58 -33.25 20.60
N LEU A 683 20.69 -33.54 21.30
CA LEU A 683 21.79 -34.31 20.74
C LEU A 683 21.35 -35.67 20.15
N PRO A 684 20.43 -36.44 20.76
CA PRO A 684 19.92 -37.67 20.16
C PRO A 684 19.20 -37.44 18.82
N ALA A 685 18.47 -36.34 18.67
CA ALA A 685 17.83 -35.98 17.41
C ALA A 685 18.88 -35.55 16.37
N LEU A 686 19.86 -34.72 16.77
CA LEU A 686 20.95 -34.29 15.91
C LEU A 686 21.87 -35.44 15.46
N ALA A 687 21.94 -36.53 16.23
CA ALA A 687 22.69 -37.74 15.90
C ALA A 687 22.05 -38.56 14.77
N ARG A 688 20.75 -38.38 14.49
CA ARG A 688 20.07 -39.05 13.37
C ARG A 688 20.73 -38.64 12.05
N THR A 689 20.59 -39.48 11.03
CA THR A 689 21.31 -39.30 9.77
C THR A 689 20.40 -38.95 8.60
N VAL A 690 20.92 -38.15 7.69
CA VAL A 690 20.43 -38.02 6.31
C VAL A 690 21.56 -38.43 5.37
N ARG A 691 21.33 -39.43 4.50
CA ARG A 691 22.35 -39.96 3.58
C ARG A 691 23.66 -40.35 4.29
N GLY A 692 23.54 -40.92 5.49
CA GLY A 692 24.66 -41.40 6.29
C GLY A 692 25.44 -40.33 7.07
N GLU A 693 25.08 -39.05 6.96
CA GLU A 693 25.70 -37.96 7.72
C GLU A 693 24.73 -37.49 8.81
N ASN A 694 25.21 -37.27 10.04
CA ASN A 694 24.34 -36.78 11.11
C ASN A 694 23.83 -35.36 10.82
N LEU A 695 22.65 -35.00 11.35
CA LEU A 695 21.96 -33.77 10.98
C LEU A 695 22.78 -32.49 11.27
N LEU A 696 23.54 -32.45 12.37
CA LEU A 696 24.40 -31.30 12.68
C LEU A 696 25.50 -31.11 11.64
N ARG A 697 26.18 -32.20 11.28
CA ARG A 697 27.21 -32.18 10.24
C ARG A 697 26.62 -31.86 8.86
N ALA A 698 25.46 -32.41 8.54
CA ALA A 698 24.74 -32.13 7.30
C ALA A 698 24.41 -30.64 7.16
N THR A 699 23.92 -30.01 8.23
CA THR A 699 23.67 -28.56 8.29
C THR A 699 24.95 -27.76 8.08
N LEU A 700 26.03 -28.08 8.80
CA LEU A 700 27.31 -27.39 8.67
C LEU A 700 27.94 -27.56 7.28
N ARG A 701 27.83 -28.75 6.69
CA ARG A 701 28.29 -29.04 5.32
C ARG A 701 27.57 -28.15 4.31
N ARG A 702 26.26 -27.98 4.45
CA ARG A 702 25.50 -27.04 3.60
C ARG A 702 25.99 -25.61 3.80
N LEU A 703 26.07 -25.15 5.05
CA LEU A 703 26.54 -23.79 5.37
C LEU A 703 27.98 -23.52 4.88
N SER A 704 28.84 -24.54 4.75
CA SER A 704 30.20 -24.37 4.21
C SER A 704 30.24 -23.89 2.75
N ALA A 705 29.15 -24.04 2.01
CA ALA A 705 29.03 -23.54 0.64
C ALA A 705 28.64 -22.05 0.56
N MET A 706 28.36 -21.40 1.69
CA MET A 706 28.07 -19.97 1.72
C MET A 706 29.30 -19.13 1.38
N ARG A 707 29.07 -17.99 0.73
CA ARG A 707 30.12 -17.03 0.39
C ARG A 707 30.31 -16.01 1.50
N THR A 708 29.23 -15.57 2.15
CA THR A 708 29.23 -14.46 3.10
C THR A 708 29.60 -14.86 4.52
N VAL A 709 29.51 -16.16 4.85
CA VAL A 709 29.81 -16.70 6.18
C VAL A 709 30.87 -17.79 6.06
N ARG A 710 31.93 -17.70 6.88
CA ARG A 710 33.02 -18.69 6.93
C ARG A 710 33.20 -19.36 8.29
N ARG A 711 32.44 -18.91 9.30
CA ARG A 711 32.48 -19.40 10.68
C ARG A 711 31.08 -19.76 11.17
N ALA A 712 30.98 -20.86 11.90
CA ALA A 712 29.82 -21.27 12.67
C ALA A 712 30.16 -21.30 14.17
N VAL A 713 29.30 -20.72 14.99
CA VAL A 713 29.37 -20.76 16.45
C VAL A 713 28.23 -21.61 16.98
N ILE A 714 28.56 -22.69 17.68
CA ILE A 714 27.59 -23.61 18.27
C ILE A 714 27.50 -23.32 19.77
N LEU A 715 26.37 -22.76 20.19
CA LEU A 715 26.04 -22.52 21.59
C LEU A 715 25.47 -23.80 22.19
N THR A 716 26.07 -24.32 23.27
CA THR A 716 25.66 -25.60 23.85
C THR A 716 25.89 -25.70 25.36
N ASP A 717 25.05 -26.46 26.05
CA ASP A 717 25.26 -26.89 27.43
C ASP A 717 25.99 -28.25 27.55
N ASP A 718 26.22 -28.95 26.43
CA ASP A 718 27.01 -30.18 26.34
C ASP A 718 28.03 -30.12 25.20
N ALA A 719 29.12 -29.38 25.44
CA ALA A 719 30.22 -29.25 24.50
C ALA A 719 30.89 -30.59 24.15
N THR A 720 30.85 -31.57 25.05
CA THR A 720 31.45 -32.89 24.81
C THR A 720 30.62 -33.68 23.81
N GLY A 721 29.30 -33.74 24.01
CA GLY A 721 28.37 -34.39 23.09
C GLY A 721 28.36 -33.75 21.70
N VAL A 722 28.38 -32.40 21.62
CA VAL A 722 28.52 -31.70 20.33
C VAL A 722 29.82 -32.06 19.62
N ARG A 723 30.97 -32.06 20.33
CA ARG A 723 32.26 -32.46 19.73
C ARG A 723 32.25 -33.92 19.25
N ALA A 724 31.53 -34.80 19.95
CA ALA A 724 31.37 -36.19 19.51
C ALA A 724 30.56 -36.29 18.21
N LEU A 725 29.48 -35.49 18.06
CA LEU A 725 28.72 -35.40 16.80
C LEU A 725 29.54 -34.83 15.65
N LEU A 726 30.50 -33.96 15.94
CA LEU A 726 31.40 -33.37 14.94
C LEU A 726 32.58 -34.26 14.58
N ALA A 727 32.81 -35.37 15.29
CA ALA A 727 33.90 -36.30 15.00
C ALA A 727 33.81 -36.84 13.55
N GLY A 728 34.96 -37.00 12.89
CA GLY A 728 35.05 -37.44 11.49
C GLY A 728 35.64 -36.38 10.55
N ALA A 729 35.25 -36.39 9.27
CA ALA A 729 35.74 -35.44 8.27
C ALA A 729 35.36 -33.99 8.63
N ALA A 730 36.22 -33.01 8.33
CA ALA A 730 35.95 -31.61 8.64
C ALA A 730 34.75 -31.08 7.82
N PRO A 731 33.84 -30.30 8.42
CA PRO A 731 32.60 -29.85 7.76
C PRO A 731 32.80 -28.74 6.71
N GLY A 732 34.05 -28.33 6.44
CA GLY A 732 34.36 -27.28 5.45
C GLY A 732 34.14 -25.83 5.92
N ILE A 733 33.69 -25.64 7.17
CA ILE A 733 33.46 -24.33 7.81
C ILE A 733 34.22 -24.26 9.15
N ASP A 734 34.69 -23.08 9.55
CA ASP A 734 35.36 -22.86 10.85
C ASP A 734 34.33 -23.00 11.98
N VAL A 735 34.47 -23.99 12.86
CA VAL A 735 33.48 -24.28 13.92
C VAL A 735 34.05 -23.96 15.30
N THR A 736 33.37 -23.05 16.00
CA THR A 736 33.63 -22.73 17.41
C THR A 736 32.50 -23.31 18.27
N VAL A 737 32.83 -24.18 19.22
CA VAL A 737 31.87 -24.68 20.22
C VAL A 737 31.96 -23.81 21.47
N GLU A 738 30.88 -23.13 21.81
CA GLU A 738 30.79 -22.17 22.90
C GLU A 738 29.85 -22.69 24.01
N PRO A 739 30.38 -22.96 25.22
CA PRO A 739 29.57 -23.38 26.35
C PRO A 739 28.60 -22.27 26.81
N CYS A 740 27.36 -22.63 27.17
CA CYS A 740 26.37 -21.70 27.72
C CYS A 740 25.54 -22.32 28.86
N ASP A 741 24.75 -21.50 29.57
CA ASP A 741 23.84 -21.96 30.62
C ASP A 741 22.64 -22.74 30.03
N GLY A 742 22.62 -24.05 30.25
CA GLY A 742 21.57 -24.94 29.77
C GLY A 742 20.21 -24.74 30.44
N ALA A 743 20.14 -24.21 31.67
CA ALA A 743 18.86 -24.02 32.37
C ALA A 743 18.03 -22.89 31.75
N ALA A 744 18.65 -21.72 31.56
CA ALA A 744 18.02 -20.59 30.87
C ALA A 744 17.63 -20.96 29.43
N LEU A 745 18.51 -21.67 28.73
CA LEU A 745 18.28 -22.14 27.37
C LEU A 745 17.06 -23.07 27.26
N ARG A 746 16.95 -24.05 28.16
CA ARG A 746 15.80 -24.98 28.19
C ARG A 746 14.49 -24.27 28.53
N ALA A 747 14.49 -23.39 29.53
CA ALA A 747 13.28 -22.67 29.95
C ALA A 747 12.70 -21.82 28.81
N ARG A 748 13.55 -21.07 28.10
CA ARG A 748 13.13 -20.26 26.95
C ARG A 748 12.59 -21.11 25.80
N MET A 749 13.29 -22.20 25.47
CA MET A 749 12.89 -23.07 24.37
C MET A 749 11.60 -23.84 24.66
N ALA A 750 11.34 -24.21 25.92
CA ALA A 750 10.08 -24.82 26.31
C ALA A 750 8.88 -23.90 26.00
N LEU A 751 8.98 -22.62 26.40
CA LEU A 751 7.95 -21.60 26.09
C LEU A 751 7.80 -21.36 24.59
N THR A 752 8.92 -21.31 23.85
CA THR A 752 8.91 -21.08 22.40
C THR A 752 8.25 -22.25 21.65
N ARG A 753 8.56 -23.49 22.04
CA ARG A 753 7.95 -24.70 21.48
C ARG A 753 6.46 -24.77 21.76
N ALA A 754 6.04 -24.50 23.00
CA ALA A 754 4.62 -24.43 23.36
C ALA A 754 3.89 -23.37 22.51
N GLY A 755 4.49 -22.19 22.35
CA GLY A 755 3.90 -21.13 21.54
C GLY A 755 3.79 -21.46 20.04
N ARG A 756 4.61 -22.38 19.53
CA ARG A 756 4.64 -22.79 18.12
C ARG A 756 4.06 -24.17 17.85
N LEU A 757 3.46 -24.81 18.85
CA LEU A 757 2.87 -26.15 18.74
C LEU A 757 1.98 -26.33 17.50
N TRP A 758 1.15 -25.33 17.21
CA TRP A 758 0.16 -25.33 16.13
C TRP A 758 0.63 -24.65 14.84
N SER A 759 1.90 -24.27 14.77
CA SER A 759 2.47 -23.65 13.57
C SER A 759 3.83 -24.23 13.18
N PRO A 760 4.06 -25.56 13.32
CA PRO A 760 5.40 -26.14 13.17
C PRO A 760 5.93 -26.06 11.74
N ALA A 761 5.03 -25.99 10.76
CA ALA A 761 5.29 -25.90 9.32
C ALA A 761 5.25 -24.44 8.82
N CYS A 762 4.83 -23.50 9.66
CA CYS A 762 4.82 -22.07 9.35
C CYS A 762 6.16 -21.44 9.71
N TRP A 763 6.65 -20.50 8.90
CA TRP A 763 7.85 -19.74 9.25
C TRP A 763 7.58 -18.74 10.40
N ARG A 764 6.35 -18.21 10.49
CA ARG A 764 5.83 -17.32 11.55
C ARG A 764 4.39 -17.71 11.87
N GLY A 765 4.02 -17.79 13.14
CA GLY A 765 2.70 -18.26 13.55
C GLY A 765 2.62 -18.64 15.03
N GLY A 766 1.44 -19.13 15.44
CA GLY A 766 1.18 -19.52 16.81
C GLY A 766 1.08 -18.35 17.79
N LEU A 767 1.24 -18.66 19.07
CA LEU A 767 1.10 -17.72 20.17
C LEU A 767 2.16 -16.63 20.12
N GLY A 768 1.73 -15.39 20.29
CA GLY A 768 2.64 -14.23 20.25
C GLY A 768 3.29 -13.98 18.88
N GLY A 769 2.85 -14.67 17.81
CA GLY A 769 3.41 -14.52 16.47
C GLY A 769 4.86 -14.98 16.35
N LEU A 770 5.27 -15.96 17.17
CA LEU A 770 6.63 -16.51 17.18
C LEU A 770 7.07 -17.04 15.80
N THR A 771 8.37 -17.05 15.57
CA THR A 771 8.98 -17.50 14.32
C THR A 771 9.79 -18.78 14.48
N ILE A 772 10.06 -19.46 13.37
CA ILE A 772 10.94 -20.63 13.36
C ILE A 772 12.37 -20.25 13.82
N TYR A 773 12.75 -18.99 13.64
CA TYR A 773 14.03 -18.46 14.09
C TYR A 773 14.10 -18.36 15.62
N ASP A 774 12.95 -18.17 16.29
CA ASP A 774 12.90 -18.19 17.75
C ASP A 774 13.19 -19.59 18.30
N GLU A 775 12.82 -20.66 17.59
CA GLU A 775 13.19 -22.04 17.97
C GLU A 775 14.71 -22.31 17.82
N ALA A 776 15.42 -21.49 17.04
CA ALA A 776 16.84 -21.66 16.72
C ALA A 776 17.76 -20.65 17.42
N MET A 777 17.22 -19.80 18.30
CA MET A 777 17.93 -18.67 18.89
C MET A 777 17.75 -18.56 20.40
N ALA A 778 18.83 -18.21 21.09
CA ALA A 778 18.81 -17.86 22.50
C ALA A 778 19.56 -16.54 22.72
N PRO A 779 18.88 -15.38 22.68
CA PRO A 779 19.52 -14.06 22.77
C PRO A 779 20.43 -13.91 23.99
N GLU A 780 20.03 -14.45 25.14
CA GLU A 780 20.75 -14.39 26.41
C GLU A 780 22.11 -15.12 26.35
N ALA A 781 22.22 -16.17 25.52
CA ALA A 781 23.46 -16.89 25.26
C ALA A 781 24.22 -16.33 24.04
N ALA A 782 23.49 -15.92 23.01
CA ALA A 782 24.05 -15.45 21.75
C ALA A 782 24.68 -14.05 21.86
N ALA A 783 24.06 -13.10 22.57
CA ALA A 783 24.58 -11.74 22.66
C ALA A 783 25.99 -11.67 23.30
N PRO A 784 26.28 -12.31 24.44
CA PRO A 784 27.64 -12.34 25.00
C PRO A 784 28.64 -13.07 24.10
N ALA A 785 28.21 -14.14 23.43
CA ALA A 785 29.06 -14.87 22.50
C ALA A 785 29.43 -14.02 21.28
N MET A 786 28.45 -13.32 20.70
CA MET A 786 28.66 -12.39 19.59
C MET A 786 29.62 -11.26 19.98
N GLU A 787 29.48 -10.70 21.18
CA GLU A 787 30.37 -9.66 21.67
C GLU A 787 31.82 -10.15 21.82
N ARG A 788 32.02 -11.28 22.50
CA ARG A 788 33.37 -11.83 22.74
C ARG A 788 34.06 -12.31 21.46
N LEU A 789 33.30 -12.82 20.49
CA LEU A 789 33.82 -13.35 19.22
C LEU A 789 33.86 -12.31 18.09
N ASN A 790 33.53 -11.05 18.37
CA ASN A 790 33.44 -9.95 17.40
C ASN A 790 32.54 -10.29 16.19
N ILE A 791 31.33 -10.78 16.47
CA ILE A 791 30.30 -11.06 15.47
C ILE A 791 29.30 -9.90 15.48
N ASP A 792 29.24 -9.18 14.37
CA ASP A 792 28.32 -8.05 14.19
C ASP A 792 26.99 -8.48 13.57
N ALA A 793 27.00 -9.55 12.77
CA ALA A 793 25.82 -10.15 12.13
C ALA A 793 25.78 -11.67 12.34
N ALA A 794 24.71 -12.16 12.96
CA ALA A 794 24.47 -13.58 13.18
C ALA A 794 23.44 -14.12 12.19
N LEU A 795 23.80 -15.13 11.40
CA LEU A 795 22.84 -15.97 10.69
C LEU A 795 22.32 -17.05 11.65
N VAL A 796 21.10 -16.86 12.15
CA VAL A 796 20.42 -17.79 13.06
C VAL A 796 19.92 -19.01 12.27
N VAL A 797 20.45 -20.19 12.60
CA VAL A 797 20.12 -21.48 11.95
C VAL A 797 20.05 -22.57 13.01
N GLY A 798 19.05 -23.45 12.93
CA GLY A 798 18.94 -24.61 13.83
C GLY A 798 19.90 -25.74 13.44
N GLY A 799 20.42 -26.48 14.42
CA GLY A 799 21.40 -27.56 14.16
C GLY A 799 20.86 -28.73 13.32
N GLY A 800 19.54 -28.90 13.26
CA GLY A 800 18.87 -29.97 12.50
C GLY A 800 18.40 -29.57 11.10
N TRP A 801 18.81 -28.42 10.57
CA TRP A 801 18.34 -27.85 9.31
C TRP A 801 19.16 -28.35 8.13
N ALA A 802 19.19 -29.67 7.92
CA ALA A 802 20.07 -30.33 6.96
C ALA A 802 19.80 -29.96 5.49
N LEU A 803 18.68 -29.31 5.19
CA LEU A 803 18.31 -28.84 3.85
C LEU A 803 18.46 -27.31 3.68
N VAL A 804 19.06 -26.61 4.65
CA VAL A 804 19.28 -25.16 4.58
C VAL A 804 19.95 -24.78 3.27
N ASP A 805 19.41 -23.81 2.55
CA ASP A 805 19.91 -23.34 1.26
C ASP A 805 21.01 -22.28 1.44
N PRO A 806 22.27 -22.59 1.06
CA PRO A 806 23.38 -21.66 1.21
C PRO A 806 23.22 -20.40 0.37
N ALA A 807 22.66 -20.52 -0.84
CA ALA A 807 22.51 -19.39 -1.76
C ALA A 807 21.43 -18.42 -1.26
N LEU A 808 20.32 -18.96 -0.75
CA LEU A 808 19.28 -18.15 -0.14
C LEU A 808 19.74 -17.49 1.17
N CYS A 809 20.51 -18.20 2.01
CA CYS A 809 21.13 -17.61 3.20
C CYS A 809 22.14 -16.50 2.85
N ASP A 810 22.92 -16.66 1.76
CA ASP A 810 23.79 -15.61 1.23
C ASP A 810 22.96 -14.39 0.82
N GLU A 811 21.82 -14.56 0.13
CA GLU A 811 20.95 -13.44 -0.25
C GLU A 811 20.38 -12.69 0.97
N VAL A 812 19.99 -13.43 2.03
CA VAL A 812 19.54 -12.81 3.29
C VAL A 812 20.68 -12.06 3.97
N MET A 813 21.91 -12.58 3.97
CA MET A 813 23.08 -11.88 4.51
C MET A 813 23.44 -10.65 3.69
N GLU A 814 23.49 -10.76 2.37
CA GLU A 814 23.74 -9.63 1.47
C GLU A 814 22.70 -8.54 1.66
N ARG A 815 21.43 -8.90 1.89
CA ARG A 815 20.37 -7.93 2.16
C ARG A 815 20.67 -7.07 3.39
N HIS A 816 21.21 -7.66 4.45
CA HIS A 816 21.67 -6.93 5.62
C HIS A 816 22.89 -6.07 5.29
N LEU A 817 23.89 -6.65 4.61
CA LEU A 817 25.17 -6.00 4.28
C LEU A 817 25.03 -4.78 3.36
N GLU A 818 23.98 -4.71 2.53
CA GLU A 818 23.68 -3.53 1.70
C GLU A 818 23.46 -2.26 2.54
N GLN A 819 22.80 -2.37 3.71
CA GLN A 819 22.53 -1.23 4.61
C GLN A 819 22.51 -1.68 6.08
N PRO A 820 23.65 -2.02 6.69
CA PRO A 820 23.71 -2.69 8.00
C PRO A 820 23.02 -1.91 9.13
N ASP A 821 23.19 -0.58 9.15
CA ASP A 821 22.61 0.28 10.19
C ASP A 821 21.08 0.39 10.11
N ARG A 822 20.50 0.21 8.90
CA ARG A 822 19.06 0.33 8.62
C ARG A 822 18.36 -1.01 8.60
N ARG A 823 19.04 -2.07 8.16
CA ARG A 823 18.47 -3.41 7.96
C ARG A 823 19.02 -4.38 8.99
N ARG A 824 18.76 -4.08 10.27
CA ARG A 824 19.28 -4.84 11.42
C ARG A 824 18.76 -6.28 11.51
N ILE A 825 17.73 -6.60 10.74
CA ILE A 825 17.19 -7.94 10.55
C ILE A 825 17.01 -8.16 9.04
N ALA A 826 17.31 -9.35 8.56
CA ALA A 826 16.91 -9.81 7.22
C ALA A 826 16.43 -11.27 7.31
N PHE A 827 15.37 -11.61 6.60
CA PHE A 827 14.76 -12.95 6.69
C PHE A 827 14.09 -13.34 5.37
N SER A 828 13.56 -14.56 5.29
CA SER A 828 12.70 -15.00 4.20
C SER A 828 11.44 -15.70 4.71
N GLN A 829 10.47 -15.93 3.81
CA GLN A 829 9.27 -16.73 4.08
C GLN A 829 9.46 -18.21 3.72
N ALA A 830 10.71 -18.68 3.54
CA ALA A 830 10.96 -20.09 3.23
C ALA A 830 10.48 -21.01 4.34
N ALA A 831 10.08 -22.22 3.97
CA ALA A 831 9.60 -23.19 4.95
C ALA A 831 10.66 -23.54 6.02
N PRO A 832 10.22 -23.92 7.23
CA PRO A 832 11.10 -24.30 8.33
C PRO A 832 12.18 -25.30 7.89
N GLY A 833 13.45 -24.92 8.10
CA GLY A 833 14.61 -25.74 7.74
C GLY A 833 15.31 -25.36 6.43
N LEU A 834 14.72 -24.47 5.60
CA LEU A 834 15.31 -24.08 4.31
C LEU A 834 16.15 -22.80 4.33
N CYS A 835 15.93 -21.88 5.27
CA CYS A 835 16.65 -20.59 5.30
C CYS A 835 16.79 -20.05 6.73
N GLY A 836 17.95 -19.46 7.05
CA GLY A 836 18.19 -18.72 8.29
C GLY A 836 17.68 -17.28 8.28
N CYS A 837 17.72 -16.64 9.45
CA CYS A 837 17.45 -15.21 9.63
C CYS A 837 18.73 -14.50 10.09
N VAL A 838 19.03 -13.34 9.52
CA VAL A 838 20.14 -12.50 9.97
C VAL A 838 19.66 -11.53 11.02
N VAL A 839 20.38 -11.48 12.15
CA VAL A 839 20.13 -10.59 13.27
C VAL A 839 21.43 -9.88 13.63
N ASP A 840 21.40 -8.56 13.68
CA ASP A 840 22.56 -7.78 14.10
C ASP A 840 22.82 -7.91 15.61
N ARG A 841 24.04 -7.59 16.04
CA ARG A 841 24.43 -7.66 17.45
C ARG A 841 23.61 -6.78 18.40
N HIS A 842 23.09 -5.65 17.93
CA HIS A 842 22.37 -4.70 18.77
C HIS A 842 20.96 -5.23 19.05
N VAL A 843 20.27 -5.72 18.01
CA VAL A 843 18.98 -6.40 18.14
C VAL A 843 19.14 -7.63 19.03
N MET A 844 20.19 -8.44 18.85
CA MET A 844 20.45 -9.58 19.74
C MET A 844 20.60 -9.13 21.21
N GLY A 845 21.35 -8.05 21.44
CA GLY A 845 21.52 -7.45 22.78
C GLY A 845 20.23 -6.89 23.36
N ASP A 846 19.44 -6.17 22.57
CA ASP A 846 18.15 -5.60 22.96
C ASP A 846 17.17 -6.70 23.36
N LEU A 847 17.12 -7.80 22.59
CA LEU A 847 16.31 -8.97 22.90
C LEU A 847 16.77 -9.63 24.21
N ALA A 848 18.08 -9.81 24.40
CA ALA A 848 18.64 -10.38 25.63
C ALA A 848 18.31 -9.52 26.88
N GLN A 849 18.46 -8.20 26.78
CA GLN A 849 18.15 -7.27 27.87
C GLN A 849 16.65 -7.21 28.18
N SER A 850 15.82 -7.32 27.14
CA SER A 850 14.36 -7.24 27.27
C SER A 850 13.73 -8.54 27.77
N ALA A 851 14.42 -9.67 27.68
CA ALA A 851 13.90 -11.00 28.02
C ALA A 851 13.27 -11.06 29.43
N ALA A 852 13.92 -10.45 30.42
CA ALA A 852 13.41 -10.43 31.79
C ALA A 852 12.10 -9.63 31.99
N ARG A 853 11.80 -8.68 31.09
CA ARG A 853 10.61 -7.79 31.19
C ARG A 853 9.51 -8.18 30.21
N ALA A 854 9.88 -8.55 28.99
CA ALA A 854 8.97 -8.85 27.90
C ALA A 854 8.71 -10.35 27.71
N GLY A 855 9.43 -11.22 28.44
CA GLY A 855 9.26 -12.67 28.38
C GLY A 855 9.33 -13.20 26.95
N ALA A 856 8.29 -13.93 26.53
CA ALA A 856 8.18 -14.50 25.19
C ALA A 856 8.08 -13.45 24.06
N PHE A 857 7.77 -12.19 24.36
CA PHE A 857 7.75 -11.10 23.36
C PHE A 857 9.12 -10.46 23.10
N ALA A 858 10.15 -10.77 23.90
CA ALA A 858 11.54 -10.51 23.54
C ALA A 858 12.02 -11.56 22.52
N SER A 859 11.37 -11.59 21.36
CA SER A 859 11.52 -12.57 20.30
C SER A 859 11.55 -11.90 18.93
N LEU A 860 12.03 -12.62 17.91
CA LEU A 860 11.88 -12.20 16.52
C LEU A 860 10.40 -12.16 16.13
N GLY A 861 9.57 -13.04 16.68
CA GLY A 861 8.12 -12.95 16.60
C GLY A 861 7.56 -11.60 17.07
N GLY A 862 8.04 -11.06 18.19
CA GLY A 862 7.64 -9.72 18.66
C GLY A 862 8.06 -8.57 17.74
N LEU A 863 9.08 -8.77 16.90
CA LEU A 863 9.56 -7.77 15.94
C LEU A 863 8.91 -7.90 14.57
N LEU A 864 8.66 -9.13 14.13
CA LEU A 864 8.14 -9.46 12.81
C LEU A 864 6.61 -9.60 12.81
N GLY A 865 6.01 -10.06 13.90
CA GLY A 865 4.57 -10.26 14.03
C GLY A 865 3.76 -8.97 14.25
N TYR A 866 2.45 -9.09 14.17
CA TYR A 866 1.53 -7.98 14.42
C TYR A 866 1.24 -7.80 15.91
N LEU A 867 1.35 -6.56 16.40
CA LEU A 867 1.02 -6.20 17.78
C LEU A 867 -0.10 -5.13 17.78
N PRO A 868 -1.33 -5.45 18.25
CA PRO A 868 -2.47 -4.53 18.19
C PRO A 868 -2.25 -3.17 18.87
N ILE A 869 -1.46 -3.14 19.95
CA ILE A 869 -1.12 -1.92 20.69
C ILE A 869 -0.14 -1.01 19.93
N ARG A 870 0.58 -1.56 18.95
CA ARG A 870 1.59 -0.85 18.15
C ARG A 870 1.52 -1.33 16.69
N PRO A 871 0.44 -0.99 15.96
CA PRO A 871 0.27 -1.44 14.58
C PRO A 871 1.42 -0.91 13.72
N LYS A 872 1.97 -1.80 12.88
CA LYS A 872 3.05 -1.50 11.93
C LYS A 872 2.76 -2.18 10.59
N ALA A 873 3.44 -1.71 9.54
CA ALA A 873 3.45 -2.41 8.26
C ALA A 873 4.01 -3.82 8.43
N ASP A 874 3.55 -4.77 7.62
CA ASP A 874 4.05 -6.13 7.69
C ASP A 874 5.49 -6.21 7.21
N ALA A 875 6.34 -6.90 7.96
CA ALA A 875 7.74 -7.09 7.58
C ALA A 875 7.89 -7.86 6.26
N ILE A 876 6.91 -8.70 5.87
CA ILE A 876 6.94 -9.42 4.59
C ILE A 876 6.87 -8.50 3.36
N ALA A 877 6.35 -7.28 3.53
CA ALA A 877 6.29 -6.27 2.48
C ALA A 877 7.47 -5.28 2.53
N MET A 878 8.34 -5.39 3.54
CA MET A 878 9.49 -4.51 3.72
C MET A 878 10.73 -5.06 3.01
N PRO A 879 11.71 -4.20 2.66
CA PRO A 879 12.97 -4.62 2.04
C PRO A 879 13.82 -5.58 2.88
N VAL A 880 13.50 -5.82 4.15
CA VAL A 880 14.18 -6.81 4.99
C VAL A 880 13.77 -8.26 4.68
N CYS A 881 12.66 -8.46 3.97
CA CYS A 881 12.19 -9.78 3.53
C CYS A 881 12.76 -10.13 2.15
N VAL A 882 13.56 -11.19 2.08
CA VAL A 882 14.04 -11.81 0.84
C VAL A 882 12.92 -12.64 0.24
N GLN A 883 12.68 -12.42 -1.05
CA GLN A 883 11.66 -13.11 -1.82
C GLN A 883 12.17 -14.51 -2.15
N VAL A 884 11.30 -15.52 -2.04
CA VAL A 884 11.65 -16.92 -2.26
C VAL A 884 10.73 -17.54 -3.29
N ASP A 885 11.21 -18.60 -3.94
CA ASP A 885 10.42 -19.39 -4.86
C ASP A 885 9.14 -19.90 -4.17
N PRO A 886 7.95 -19.78 -4.81
CA PRO A 886 6.70 -20.28 -4.22
C PRO A 886 6.74 -21.75 -3.82
N ALA A 887 7.50 -22.61 -4.52
CA ALA A 887 7.65 -24.01 -4.13
C ALA A 887 8.28 -24.15 -2.74
N ALA A 888 9.25 -23.30 -2.39
CA ALA A 888 9.93 -23.27 -1.09
C ALA A 888 9.09 -22.60 0.01
N ARG A 889 8.26 -21.62 -0.33
CA ARG A 889 7.33 -20.93 0.58
C ARG A 889 6.14 -21.82 0.95
N ASP A 890 5.50 -22.40 -0.06
CA ASP A 890 4.15 -22.98 0.03
C ASP A 890 4.16 -24.49 0.24
N VAL A 891 5.31 -25.08 0.59
CA VAL A 891 5.43 -26.54 0.79
C VAL A 891 4.54 -27.05 1.92
N GLY A 892 4.23 -26.21 2.93
CA GLY A 892 3.37 -26.59 4.06
C GLY A 892 3.94 -27.71 4.92
N LEU A 893 5.26 -27.90 4.93
CA LEU A 893 5.96 -28.96 5.65
C LEU A 893 7.08 -28.36 6.53
N ARG A 894 7.30 -28.99 7.68
CA ARG A 894 8.48 -28.77 8.51
C ARG A 894 9.64 -29.64 8.00
N LEU A 895 10.67 -29.03 7.43
CA LEU A 895 11.82 -29.72 6.84
C LEU A 895 13.00 -29.76 7.82
N ILE A 896 12.72 -30.21 9.04
CA ILE A 896 13.67 -30.26 10.16
C ILE A 896 13.64 -31.68 10.75
N GLY A 897 14.82 -32.21 11.09
CA GLY A 897 14.97 -33.57 11.62
C GLY A 897 14.88 -33.68 13.15
N ASP A 898 14.15 -32.77 13.79
CA ASP A 898 14.02 -32.69 15.26
C ASP A 898 13.10 -33.78 15.84
N THR A 899 12.23 -34.35 15.01
CA THR A 899 11.40 -35.53 15.35
C THR A 899 11.78 -36.75 14.49
N SER A 900 11.39 -37.95 14.93
CA SER A 900 11.66 -39.21 14.23
C SER A 900 10.99 -39.21 12.85
N ALA A 901 9.77 -38.66 12.78
CA ALA A 901 9.03 -38.48 11.53
C ALA A 901 9.72 -37.45 10.61
N GLY A 902 10.20 -36.33 11.17
CA GLY A 902 10.96 -35.32 10.44
C GLY A 902 12.27 -35.87 9.88
N ALA A 903 13.06 -36.58 10.69
CA ALA A 903 14.30 -37.22 10.25
C ALA A 903 14.04 -38.27 9.16
N ALA A 904 12.98 -39.08 9.30
CA ALA A 904 12.58 -40.03 8.26
C ALA A 904 12.14 -39.34 6.96
N LEU A 905 11.48 -38.18 7.04
CA LEU A 905 11.15 -37.36 5.86
C LEU A 905 12.42 -36.84 5.19
N LEU A 906 13.38 -36.28 5.96
CA LEU A 906 14.66 -35.82 5.43
C LEU A 906 15.45 -36.94 4.76
N GLU A 907 15.47 -38.14 5.34
CA GLU A 907 16.11 -39.31 4.75
C GLU A 907 15.43 -39.71 3.41
N ARG A 908 14.10 -39.71 3.32
CA ARG A 908 13.38 -39.95 2.05
C ARG A 908 13.67 -38.88 1.00
N ILE A 909 13.77 -37.61 1.40
CA ILE A 909 14.17 -36.51 0.51
C ILE A 909 15.59 -36.75 0.00
N GLY A 910 16.52 -37.09 0.91
CA GLY A 910 17.90 -37.41 0.57
C GLY A 910 18.00 -38.60 -0.39
N GLN A 911 17.22 -39.66 -0.19
CA GLN A 911 17.16 -40.82 -1.09
C GLN A 911 16.68 -40.44 -2.49
N ARG A 912 15.67 -39.55 -2.58
CA ARG A 912 15.17 -39.05 -3.87
C ARG A 912 16.18 -38.19 -4.61
N LEU A 913 16.83 -37.27 -3.90
CA LEU A 913 17.80 -36.35 -4.48
C LEU A 913 19.17 -37.00 -4.75
N GLY A 914 19.45 -38.15 -4.12
CA GLY A 914 20.75 -38.80 -4.19
C GLY A 914 21.85 -37.88 -3.67
N ASP A 915 22.94 -37.76 -4.43
CA ASP A 915 24.04 -36.85 -4.08
C ASP A 915 23.69 -35.38 -4.31
N GLY A 916 22.63 -35.10 -5.08
CA GLY A 916 22.10 -33.76 -5.31
C GLY A 916 21.50 -33.10 -4.07
N VAL A 917 21.27 -33.84 -2.97
CA VAL A 917 20.77 -33.27 -1.71
C VAL A 917 21.68 -32.17 -1.16
N TRP A 918 22.99 -32.29 -1.38
CA TRP A 918 23.99 -31.34 -0.87
C TRP A 918 24.06 -30.05 -1.70
N SER A 919 23.54 -30.06 -2.93
CA SER A 919 23.54 -28.92 -3.85
C SER A 919 22.14 -28.42 -4.20
N ALA A 920 21.08 -29.05 -3.68
CA ALA A 920 19.71 -28.64 -3.93
C ALA A 920 19.47 -27.22 -3.41
N ASP A 921 18.80 -26.39 -4.19
CA ASP A 921 18.26 -25.11 -3.73
C ASP A 921 16.97 -25.35 -2.91
N ALA A 922 16.46 -24.30 -2.26
CA ALA A 922 15.25 -24.37 -1.45
C ALA A 922 14.04 -24.90 -2.23
N ALA A 923 13.91 -24.50 -3.51
CA ALA A 923 12.81 -24.92 -4.38
C ALA A 923 12.91 -26.41 -4.76
N GLY A 924 14.10 -26.90 -5.07
CA GLY A 924 14.39 -28.30 -5.37
C GLY A 924 14.18 -29.19 -4.16
N ALA A 925 14.65 -28.77 -2.99
CA ALA A 925 14.39 -29.46 -1.72
C ALA A 925 12.89 -29.54 -1.42
N ALA A 926 12.15 -28.45 -1.62
CA ALA A 926 10.71 -28.41 -1.39
C ALA A 926 9.91 -29.29 -2.37
N ARG A 927 10.29 -29.32 -3.67
CA ARG A 927 9.68 -30.24 -4.65
C ARG A 927 9.88 -31.70 -4.24
N ALA A 928 11.11 -32.07 -3.89
CA ALA A 928 11.42 -33.42 -3.40
C ALA A 928 10.67 -33.76 -2.10
N ALA A 929 10.47 -32.78 -1.22
CA ALA A 929 9.70 -32.94 0.01
C ALA A 929 8.22 -33.26 -0.26
N ARG A 930 7.57 -32.54 -1.19
CA ARG A 930 6.17 -32.83 -1.56
C ARG A 930 5.99 -34.25 -2.07
N GLU A 931 6.92 -34.72 -2.89
CA GLU A 931 6.88 -36.09 -3.41
C GLU A 931 7.21 -37.14 -2.34
N ALA A 932 8.08 -36.82 -1.37
CA ALA A 932 8.44 -37.70 -0.26
C ALA A 932 7.36 -37.73 0.85
N ALA A 933 6.43 -36.77 0.84
CA ALA A 933 5.38 -36.59 1.84
C ALA A 933 4.10 -37.40 1.57
N SER A 934 4.02 -38.15 0.46
CA SER A 934 2.83 -38.93 0.09
C SER A 934 2.44 -40.06 1.09
N VAL A 935 3.23 -40.26 2.15
CA VAL A 935 3.04 -41.30 3.18
C VAL A 935 3.32 -40.70 4.57
N LEU A 936 2.55 -39.68 4.97
CA LEU A 936 2.66 -39.10 6.31
C LEU A 936 1.46 -39.50 7.18
N THR A 937 1.75 -40.10 8.33
CA THR A 937 0.78 -40.30 9.41
C THR A 937 0.32 -38.93 9.94
N PRO A 938 -0.99 -38.68 10.16
CA PRO A 938 -1.49 -37.39 10.66
C PRO A 938 -0.79 -36.93 11.94
N ARG A 939 -0.52 -35.63 12.07
CA ARG A 939 0.06 -35.05 13.31
C ARG A 939 -0.99 -34.75 14.34
N GLU A 940 -2.14 -34.30 13.87
CA GLU A 940 -3.20 -33.77 14.70
C GLU A 940 -4.35 -34.77 14.71
N ALA A 941 -4.81 -35.07 15.92
CA ALA A 941 -5.94 -35.94 16.16
C ALA A 941 -7.00 -35.15 16.92
N ILE A 942 -8.09 -34.81 16.25
CA ILE A 942 -9.29 -34.29 16.90
C ILE A 942 -10.15 -35.47 17.35
N VAL A 943 -10.36 -35.60 18.66
CA VAL A 943 -11.12 -36.69 19.26
C VAL A 943 -12.37 -36.17 19.94
N GLU A 944 -13.53 -36.52 19.38
CA GLU A 944 -14.83 -36.24 19.97
C GLU A 944 -15.11 -37.20 21.12
N LEU A 945 -15.19 -36.68 22.35
CA LEU A 945 -15.51 -37.50 23.52
C LEU A 945 -17.01 -37.72 23.72
N THR A 946 -17.83 -36.75 23.32
CA THR A 946 -19.28 -36.77 23.46
C THR A 946 -19.90 -35.84 22.43
N THR A 947 -21.15 -36.07 22.05
CA THR A 947 -21.96 -35.14 21.25
C THR A 947 -22.87 -34.25 22.12
N SER A 948 -22.90 -34.46 23.44
CA SER A 948 -23.65 -33.62 24.39
C SER A 948 -23.09 -32.20 24.41
N ARG A 949 -23.94 -31.17 24.50
CA ARG A 949 -23.50 -29.75 24.54
C ARG A 949 -24.33 -28.95 25.54
N VAL A 950 -23.70 -28.04 26.28
CA VAL A 950 -24.43 -27.03 27.07
C VAL A 950 -24.73 -25.85 26.15
N LEU A 951 -25.90 -25.86 25.50
CA LEU A 951 -26.40 -24.69 24.80
C LEU A 951 -27.87 -24.45 25.13
N ASP A 952 -28.22 -23.20 25.41
CA ASP A 952 -29.59 -22.72 25.54
C ASP A 952 -29.95 -21.71 24.42
N GLY A 953 -31.23 -21.34 24.35
CA GLY A 953 -31.72 -20.22 23.55
C GLY A 953 -31.50 -20.29 22.03
N ALA A 954 -31.32 -19.12 21.40
CA ALA A 954 -31.14 -18.97 19.95
C ALA A 954 -29.82 -19.59 19.45
N ARG A 955 -28.77 -19.60 20.30
CA ARG A 955 -27.47 -20.23 20.00
C ARG A 955 -27.59 -21.73 19.80
N ARG A 956 -28.40 -22.45 20.61
CA ARG A 956 -28.70 -23.88 20.38
C ARG A 956 -29.28 -24.13 18.98
N ARG A 957 -30.18 -23.27 18.52
CA ARG A 957 -30.84 -23.40 17.21
C ARG A 957 -29.91 -23.11 16.04
N TRP A 958 -29.02 -22.11 16.17
CA TRP A 958 -28.05 -21.77 15.13
C TRP A 958 -26.92 -22.79 15.00
N ALA A 959 -26.42 -23.31 16.12
CA ALA A 959 -25.33 -24.29 16.12
C ALA A 959 -25.76 -25.70 15.64
N ALA A 960 -27.04 -26.04 15.72
CA ALA A 960 -27.55 -27.35 15.32
C ALA A 960 -27.69 -27.54 13.79
N GLY A 961 -27.41 -26.53 12.96
CA GLY A 961 -27.51 -26.65 11.50
C GLY A 961 -28.87 -27.15 11.00
N GLY A 962 -29.94 -26.94 11.79
CA GLY A 962 -31.28 -27.43 11.49
C GLY A 962 -31.55 -28.92 11.79
N ALA A 963 -30.59 -29.69 12.32
CA ALA A 963 -30.82 -31.08 12.73
C ALA A 963 -30.46 -31.28 14.22
N GLU A 964 -31.46 -31.55 15.06
CA GLU A 964 -31.22 -32.10 16.39
C GLU A 964 -30.55 -33.47 16.23
N ARG A 965 -29.26 -33.59 16.57
CA ARG A 965 -28.62 -34.90 16.72
C ARG A 965 -28.99 -35.45 18.08
N GLU A 966 -29.64 -36.62 18.09
CA GLU A 966 -29.78 -37.46 19.28
C GLU A 966 -28.40 -37.60 19.97
N PRO A 967 -28.33 -37.58 21.32
CA PRO A 967 -27.08 -37.81 22.04
C PRO A 967 -26.45 -39.14 21.59
N GLY A 968 -25.30 -39.06 20.95
CA GLY A 968 -24.52 -40.24 20.56
C GLY A 968 -23.94 -40.93 21.78
N ALA A 969 -23.48 -42.18 21.59
CA ALA A 969 -22.78 -42.91 22.63
C ALA A 969 -21.52 -42.16 23.08
N LEU A 970 -21.28 -42.13 24.39
CA LEU A 970 -20.06 -41.57 24.98
C LEU A 970 -18.82 -42.33 24.50
N MET A 971 -17.71 -41.63 24.29
CA MET A 971 -16.41 -42.23 23.99
C MET A 971 -16.00 -43.17 25.14
N THR A 972 -15.57 -44.39 24.78
CA THR A 972 -15.02 -45.34 25.75
C THR A 972 -13.49 -45.31 25.72
N GLU A 973 -12.84 -45.63 26.84
CA GLU A 973 -11.37 -45.69 26.90
C GLU A 973 -10.78 -46.72 25.92
N GLU A 974 -11.50 -47.83 25.69
CA GLU A 974 -11.10 -48.83 24.71
C GLU A 974 -11.12 -48.25 23.28
N SER A 975 -12.21 -47.57 22.92
CA SER A 975 -12.34 -46.92 21.61
C SER A 975 -11.29 -45.83 21.42
N PHE A 976 -11.01 -45.06 22.49
CA PHE A 976 -9.98 -44.03 22.48
C PHE A 976 -8.58 -44.60 22.27
N ARG A 977 -8.17 -45.63 23.04
CA ARG A 977 -6.87 -46.29 22.83
C ARG A 977 -6.76 -46.92 21.45
N ARG A 978 -7.85 -47.50 20.94
CA ARG A 978 -7.89 -48.08 19.58
C ARG A 978 -7.73 -47.01 18.50
N ALA A 979 -8.29 -45.82 18.69
CA ALA A 979 -8.19 -44.71 17.76
C ALA A 979 -6.82 -44.01 17.81
N LEU A 980 -6.34 -43.69 19.01
CA LEU A 980 -5.14 -42.88 19.21
C LEU A 980 -3.84 -43.70 19.26
N GLY A 981 -3.88 -44.92 19.80
CA GLY A 981 -2.71 -45.76 20.03
C GLY A 981 -1.85 -46.01 18.78
N PRO A 982 -2.43 -46.41 17.63
CA PRO A 982 -1.66 -46.59 16.40
C PRO A 982 -0.99 -45.30 15.91
N LEU A 983 -1.63 -44.15 16.13
CA LEU A 983 -1.12 -42.85 15.72
C LEU A 983 0.12 -42.47 16.54
N CYS A 984 0.02 -42.53 17.87
CA CYS A 984 1.12 -42.18 18.77
C CYS A 984 2.25 -43.22 18.74
N ALA A 985 1.96 -44.48 18.40
CA ALA A 985 3.01 -45.48 18.15
C ALA A 985 3.80 -45.19 16.87
N ALA A 986 3.15 -44.61 15.85
CA ALA A 986 3.78 -44.30 14.58
C ALA A 986 4.59 -42.99 14.59
N ARG A 987 4.30 -42.06 15.50
CA ARG A 987 5.00 -40.77 15.59
C ARG A 987 5.00 -40.22 17.02
N GLU A 988 6.12 -39.61 17.40
CA GLU A 988 6.36 -39.12 18.77
C GLU A 988 5.82 -37.71 19.04
N ASP A 989 5.30 -37.02 18.02
CA ASP A 989 4.89 -35.62 18.03
C ASP A 989 3.41 -35.44 17.67
N VAL A 990 2.57 -36.43 18.01
CA VAL A 990 1.11 -36.31 17.89
C VAL A 990 0.60 -35.22 18.82
N VAL A 991 -0.26 -34.36 18.28
CA VAL A 991 -1.05 -33.40 19.06
C VAL A 991 -2.50 -33.87 19.12
N VAL A 992 -3.06 -33.91 20.33
CA VAL A 992 -4.42 -34.42 20.57
C VAL A 992 -5.32 -33.30 21.05
N THR A 993 -6.38 -33.05 20.28
CA THR A 993 -7.41 -32.07 20.58
C THR A 993 -8.70 -32.77 20.97
N PHE A 994 -9.27 -32.43 22.12
CA PHE A 994 -10.64 -32.83 22.44
C PHE A 994 -11.60 -31.80 21.87
N ALA A 995 -12.22 -32.11 20.72
CA ALA A 995 -13.21 -31.25 20.08
C ALA A 995 -14.20 -32.08 19.24
N GLY A 996 -15.24 -31.43 18.73
CA GLY A 996 -16.32 -32.08 17.98
C GLY A 996 -17.64 -31.31 18.04
N ALA A 997 -18.72 -31.99 17.67
CA ALA A 997 -20.09 -31.50 17.76
C ALA A 997 -20.53 -31.27 19.22
N GLY A 998 -20.06 -32.10 20.16
CA GLY A 998 -20.33 -31.92 21.59
C GLY A 998 -19.30 -31.09 22.34
N ASP A 999 -19.49 -30.99 23.66
CA ASP A 999 -18.61 -30.36 24.63
C ASP A 999 -17.88 -31.45 25.44
N PRO A 1000 -16.57 -31.62 25.24
CA PRO A 1000 -15.80 -32.66 25.93
C PRO A 1000 -15.83 -32.54 27.46
N ILE A 1001 -16.13 -31.36 28.04
CA ILE A 1001 -16.27 -31.21 29.50
C ILE A 1001 -17.44 -32.02 30.08
N LEU A 1002 -18.44 -32.30 29.25
CA LEU A 1002 -19.61 -33.07 29.65
C LEU A 1002 -19.34 -34.57 29.69
N HIS A 1003 -18.17 -35.00 29.22
CA HIS A 1003 -17.77 -36.39 29.36
C HIS A 1003 -17.36 -36.68 30.81
N PRO A 1004 -18.06 -37.58 31.54
CA PRO A 1004 -17.81 -37.81 32.98
C PRO A 1004 -16.41 -38.35 33.29
N ARG A 1005 -15.72 -38.87 32.27
CA ARG A 1005 -14.34 -39.39 32.36
C ARG A 1005 -13.28 -38.56 31.63
N LEU A 1006 -13.53 -37.28 31.32
CA LEU A 1006 -12.55 -36.41 30.65
C LEU A 1006 -11.12 -36.49 31.26
N PRO A 1007 -10.92 -36.43 32.59
CA PRO A 1007 -9.57 -36.54 33.17
C PRO A 1007 -8.87 -37.86 32.85
N ALA A 1008 -9.62 -38.95 32.69
CA ALA A 1008 -9.05 -40.24 32.30
C ALA A 1008 -8.59 -40.22 30.85
N PHE A 1009 -9.35 -39.61 29.93
CA PHE A 1009 -8.93 -39.46 28.53
C PHE A 1009 -7.71 -38.57 28.37
N VAL A 1010 -7.61 -37.50 29.17
CA VAL A 1010 -6.42 -36.64 29.24
C VAL A 1010 -5.20 -37.48 29.67
N ALA A 1011 -5.31 -38.27 30.74
CA ALA A 1011 -4.23 -39.16 31.17
C ALA A 1011 -3.86 -40.18 30.09
N LEU A 1012 -4.86 -40.79 29.45
CA LEU A 1012 -4.65 -41.78 28.40
C LEU A 1012 -3.96 -41.23 27.15
N ALA A 1013 -4.25 -39.99 26.78
CA ALA A 1013 -3.56 -39.34 25.67
C ALA A 1013 -2.06 -39.22 25.98
N ARG A 1014 -1.70 -38.83 27.21
CA ARG A 1014 -0.30 -38.73 27.67
C ARG A 1014 0.38 -40.09 27.72
N GLU A 1015 -0.26 -41.09 28.32
CA GLU A 1015 0.25 -42.46 28.40
C GLU A 1015 0.48 -43.07 27.02
N SER A 1016 -0.36 -42.74 26.05
CA SER A 1016 -0.23 -43.23 24.68
C SER A 1016 0.90 -42.56 23.91
N GLY A 1017 1.56 -41.53 24.45
CA GLY A 1017 2.63 -40.79 23.78
C GLY A 1017 2.16 -39.52 23.03
N GLY A 1018 0.91 -39.10 23.20
CA GLY A 1018 0.47 -37.77 22.77
C GLY A 1018 1.16 -36.71 23.64
N ARG A 1019 2.02 -35.89 23.04
CA ARG A 1019 2.87 -34.96 23.80
C ARG A 1019 2.09 -33.78 24.36
N GLU A 1020 1.09 -33.30 23.63
CA GLU A 1020 0.48 -32.00 23.90
C GLU A 1020 -1.06 -32.10 23.73
N LEU A 1021 -1.78 -31.57 24.71
CA LEU A 1021 -3.22 -31.75 24.93
C LEU A 1021 -3.90 -30.38 24.95
N GLU A 1022 -4.87 -30.19 24.06
CA GLU A 1022 -5.64 -28.95 23.98
C GLU A 1022 -6.79 -28.95 24.99
N PHE A 1023 -6.62 -28.22 26.10
CA PHE A 1023 -7.70 -27.92 27.05
C PHE A 1023 -8.42 -26.59 26.70
N GLU A 1024 -7.94 -25.88 25.68
CA GLU A 1024 -8.35 -24.51 25.30
C GLU A 1024 -9.66 -24.43 24.52
N VAL A 1025 -9.93 -25.38 23.63
CA VAL A 1025 -11.25 -25.48 22.94
C VAL A 1025 -12.37 -25.77 23.95
N LEU A 1026 -12.01 -26.33 25.10
CA LEU A 1026 -12.88 -26.51 26.26
C LEU A 1026 -13.17 -25.16 26.97
N GLN A 1027 -12.22 -24.23 26.96
CA GLN A 1027 -12.30 -22.92 27.63
C GLN A 1027 -12.95 -21.83 26.81
N GLU A 1028 -12.89 -21.85 25.46
CA GLU A 1028 -13.66 -20.92 24.61
C GLU A 1028 -15.20 -21.06 24.76
N ARG A 1029 -15.66 -22.05 25.54
CA ARG A 1029 -17.07 -22.27 25.90
C ARG A 1029 -17.38 -21.94 27.36
N ILE A 1030 -16.39 -21.54 28.16
CA ILE A 1030 -16.54 -21.25 29.59
C ILE A 1030 -16.51 -19.75 29.81
N HIS A 1031 -17.65 -19.18 30.21
CA HIS A 1031 -17.68 -17.86 30.84
C HIS A 1031 -17.17 -18.00 32.30
N PRO A 1032 -15.96 -17.52 32.68
CA PRO A 1032 -15.46 -17.78 34.03
C PRO A 1032 -15.74 -16.58 34.96
N ALA A 1033 -16.05 -16.90 36.21
CA ALA A 1033 -15.97 -15.95 37.31
C ALA A 1033 -14.52 -15.86 37.82
N GLN A 1034 -14.10 -14.67 38.31
CA GLN A 1034 -12.74 -14.35 38.77
C GLN A 1034 -12.09 -15.44 39.64
N SER A 1035 -12.85 -16.06 40.56
CA SER A 1035 -12.33 -17.08 41.48
C SER A 1035 -11.84 -18.37 40.80
N ARG A 1036 -12.33 -18.69 39.59
CA ARG A 1036 -11.85 -19.84 38.81
C ARG A 1036 -10.58 -19.53 38.03
N ILE A 1037 -10.38 -18.27 37.65
CA ILE A 1037 -9.18 -17.78 36.97
C ILE A 1037 -8.01 -17.85 37.94
N ASP A 1038 -8.19 -17.32 39.15
CA ASP A 1038 -7.16 -17.32 40.19
C ASP A 1038 -6.74 -18.76 40.53
N MET A 1039 -7.70 -19.67 40.73
CA MET A 1039 -7.42 -21.08 41.03
C MET A 1039 -6.71 -21.84 39.90
N LEU A 1040 -7.04 -21.56 38.63
CA LEU A 1040 -6.38 -22.19 37.48
C LEU A 1040 -4.97 -21.64 37.28
N SER A 1041 -4.75 -20.33 37.51
CA SER A 1041 -3.43 -19.72 37.43
C SER A 1041 -2.45 -20.22 38.50
N GLU A 1042 -2.95 -20.59 39.68
CA GLU A 1042 -2.15 -21.14 40.78
C GLU A 1042 -1.86 -22.64 40.66
N LYS A 1043 -2.76 -23.42 40.03
CA LYS A 1043 -2.70 -24.89 40.03
C LYS A 1043 -2.28 -25.52 38.70
N THR A 1044 -2.25 -24.76 37.62
CA THR A 1044 -2.01 -25.28 36.27
C THR A 1044 -0.65 -24.78 35.76
N PRO A 1045 0.30 -25.67 35.38
CA PRO A 1045 1.62 -25.30 34.84
C PRO A 1045 1.56 -24.32 33.65
N ALA A 1046 2.66 -23.66 33.27
CA ALA A 1046 2.69 -22.73 32.14
C ALA A 1046 2.55 -23.39 30.73
N GLU A 1047 2.19 -24.66 30.67
CA GLU A 1047 2.03 -25.48 29.46
C GLU A 1047 0.60 -25.40 28.88
N TYR A 1048 -0.30 -24.63 29.50
CA TYR A 1048 -1.69 -24.45 29.09
C TYR A 1048 -1.88 -22.97 28.76
N VAL A 1049 -2.42 -22.68 27.59
CA VAL A 1049 -2.77 -21.32 27.21
C VAL A 1049 -4.27 -21.14 27.47
N ALA A 1050 -4.71 -19.90 27.61
CA ALA A 1050 -6.09 -19.56 27.92
C ALA A 1050 -6.41 -18.30 27.12
N PHE A 1051 -7.09 -18.46 25.98
CA PHE A 1051 -7.22 -17.38 24.99
C PHE A 1051 -8.18 -16.26 25.38
N ASP A 1052 -9.12 -16.49 26.29
CA ASP A 1052 -10.11 -15.49 26.69
C ASP A 1052 -9.70 -14.63 27.90
N LEU A 1053 -8.50 -14.80 28.45
CA LEU A 1053 -8.04 -14.02 29.61
C LEU A 1053 -7.35 -12.69 29.28
N LEU A 1054 -7.09 -12.40 28.00
CA LEU A 1054 -6.41 -11.17 27.56
C LEU A 1054 -7.34 -10.16 26.84
N ALA A 1055 -8.65 -10.39 26.88
CA ALA A 1055 -9.65 -9.45 26.37
C ALA A 1055 -10.48 -8.83 27.52
N LEU A 1056 -9.82 -8.14 28.44
CA LEU A 1056 -10.42 -7.11 29.31
C LEU A 1056 -9.49 -5.91 29.48
#